data_AF-A0A221M923-F1
#
_entry.id   AF-A0A221M923-F1
#
_cell.length_a   1.000
_cell.length_b   1.000
_cell.length_c   1.000
_cell.angle_alpha   90.00
_cell.angle_beta   90.00
_cell.angle_gamma   90.00
#
_symmetry.space_group_name_H-M   'P 1'
#
loop_
_entity.id
_entity.type
_entity.pdbx_description
1 polymer ?
#
loop_
_entity_poly.entity_id
_entity_poly.type
_entity_poly.pdbx_seq_one_letter_code
_entity_poly.pdbx_strand_id
1 'polypeptide(L)'
;MKKTAIVIITFLLFTLSIPSQIFANDSKDSKVNESDVKITNVEDKDILKEKNTTEGLEKDEGNSPSVEKDINNQTSEKEADKSQSQSSLKTEDEPKENTQDTLDNTQDTLDNTQESEKVNPEKNESVIEKDSSTNEQENIFQEKKESDTTNETNEKSTEKKASVNTLTVPNTFSVADINKSNTSRLGHIQSESVNIYENLTDMPYITAGEKYTNQVYYIKQQAVIKGQTYYLISLEPSKTRGVVGWVKADDLSTYSHTGVDSDSKTFYIKGTGSAYNKAWGGSKNLVYGDMSKFANHKFTVHLTEAVGTNTWYRGQLNGKTIWLHEAYVKPLLKSNTSKLGHIKSERVQIYKDLGVQTSSFTAGETYTNQVYYIKEQANLEGQTYYLISLKPSRTSGVVGWVKAKDLSTYSHTGVDRDSKSFYIKGTGSAYSKAWGGSKDLVYEDMSKYANYKFTVHLTEAVGTNTWYRGQLNGKTIWLHEAYVVTHSQSHTSKLGHIVSSNVKIFTDPYSNSSYKTAEETYTNQVYYIKEQAVTNGQTYYLISIEPSRTNGVIGWVRAEDLSTYSHTSVNSNVKTFYIKGTGSAYSKAWGGSKDLVYEDMSQYINEEFTVHLTEAVGSNTWYRGKLNGKTIWLHEAYVKSYIKSNTSKLGHIKSAKVKIYNSLESESSYKTAGEKYTNQVYYIKEQAFTKSQSYYLISLEPSRVNGVVGWVKAEDLSTYSHTGVDSQQKTFIIEGTGNAYNKAWGGSKNVVYSDLSNYRNKEFVIDLTEAVGGNIWYRGQLSGKTVWIHESFLKKVIDISTFYNMTLDEMVDIQMTATPQTDKRYKLWIREDAFDSITDGVGTINNNVWNLRRGPGTMYARGGQVAANSTHHILDSSIGADEYTWYNIKYTSGWVTPDIIDLRYYLNPANFLDTFRDKLQFLKLSQTAGIDVNEVNEKILIGKGVLEGKAQAFVEASRTYGVNEIYLISHALLETGNGASALATGVKVDGDQGERIVYNMYGTGAYDDCPLLCGANYAYEQGWFTPELAIKGGARFVGENYVSEGQDTLYKIRWDPLFASNNGRFGHQYATDIRWAYKQTERMSYLYSLLNGYKLILDIPVYK
;
A
#
# COMPACT_ATOMS: atom_id res chain seq x y z
N MET A 1 9.50 -31.99 -16.65
CA MET A 1 9.38 -32.10 -18.13
C MET A 1 9.73 -33.53 -18.56
N LYS A 2 9.29 -33.96 -19.75
CA LYS A 2 9.49 -35.29 -20.37
C LYS A 2 9.01 -36.53 -19.57
N LYS A 3 7.83 -37.06 -19.94
CA LYS A 3 7.68 -38.40 -20.56
C LYS A 3 6.23 -38.67 -21.01
N THR A 4 6.09 -39.04 -22.30
CA THR A 4 5.25 -40.11 -22.91
C THR A 4 3.92 -40.55 -22.24
N ALA A 5 2.85 -40.94 -22.98
CA ALA A 5 2.83 -41.52 -24.33
C ALA A 5 1.45 -41.50 -25.05
N ILE A 6 1.47 -41.80 -26.38
CA ILE A 6 0.46 -42.55 -27.18
C ILE A 6 -0.88 -41.82 -27.54
N VAL A 7 -1.37 -41.67 -28.81
CA VAL A 7 -1.58 -42.56 -30.01
C VAL A 7 -3.00 -43.20 -30.00
N ILE A 8 -3.88 -43.16 -31.03
CA ILE A 8 -3.85 -42.59 -32.41
C ILE A 8 -5.26 -42.70 -33.12
N ILE A 9 -5.59 -41.90 -34.17
CA ILE A 9 -6.54 -42.14 -35.33
C ILE A 9 -8.06 -42.46 -35.05
N THR A 10 -9.13 -42.04 -35.78
CA THR A 10 -9.42 -41.08 -36.89
C THR A 10 -10.94 -40.73 -36.98
N PHE A 11 -11.28 -39.72 -37.80
CA PHE A 11 -12.46 -39.54 -38.71
C PHE A 11 -13.46 -40.72 -38.89
N LEU A 12 -14.73 -40.53 -39.30
CA LEU A 12 -15.28 -39.56 -40.29
C LEU A 12 -16.78 -39.18 -40.05
N LEU A 13 -17.34 -38.28 -40.87
CA LEU A 13 -18.72 -37.75 -40.83
C LEU A 13 -19.80 -38.77 -41.27
N PHE A 14 -21.06 -38.54 -40.86
CA PHE A 14 -22.17 -38.28 -41.82
C PHE A 14 -23.38 -37.57 -41.14
N THR A 15 -24.32 -37.06 -41.93
CA THR A 15 -25.50 -36.27 -41.52
C THR A 15 -26.83 -37.03 -41.69
N LEU A 16 -27.84 -36.78 -40.82
CA LEU A 16 -29.23 -36.38 -41.18
C LEU A 16 -30.27 -36.51 -40.04
N SER A 17 -31.26 -35.61 -40.09
CA SER A 17 -32.68 -35.74 -39.68
C SER A 17 -33.14 -35.82 -38.20
N ILE A 18 -34.27 -35.14 -38.01
CA ILE A 18 -35.19 -34.99 -36.85
C ILE A 18 -36.26 -36.11 -36.95
N PRO A 19 -36.74 -36.77 -35.86
CA PRO A 19 -37.92 -36.27 -35.11
C PRO A 19 -37.99 -36.59 -33.60
N SER A 20 -39.08 -36.12 -32.98
CA SER A 20 -39.38 -36.02 -31.55
C SER A 20 -40.15 -37.22 -30.95
N GLN A 21 -40.45 -37.11 -29.63
CA GLN A 21 -41.68 -37.54 -28.91
C GLN A 21 -41.74 -38.86 -28.06
N ILE A 22 -42.02 -38.66 -26.75
CA ILE A 22 -42.82 -39.47 -25.77
C ILE A 22 -42.24 -40.90 -25.44
N PHE A 23 -42.37 -41.60 -24.30
CA PHE A 23 -43.24 -41.67 -23.08
C PHE A 23 -42.40 -41.66 -21.77
N ALA A 24 -42.90 -41.27 -20.58
CA ALA A 24 -43.78 -41.99 -19.61
C ALA A 24 -43.23 -43.37 -19.16
N ASN A 25 -43.37 -43.88 -17.93
CA ASN A 25 -44.20 -43.56 -16.74
C ASN A 25 -43.33 -43.80 -15.45
N ASP A 26 -43.76 -43.85 -14.16
CA ASP A 26 -45.09 -43.87 -13.52
C ASP A 26 -45.04 -43.23 -12.08
N SER A 27 -46.15 -43.33 -11.37
CA SER A 27 -46.56 -42.65 -10.13
C SER A 27 -46.41 -43.47 -8.84
N LYS A 28 -46.45 -42.79 -7.68
CA LYS A 28 -47.43 -43.07 -6.59
C LYS A 28 -47.46 -42.06 -5.43
N ASP A 29 -48.64 -41.49 -5.22
CA ASP A 29 -49.38 -41.27 -3.94
C ASP A 29 -48.72 -40.64 -2.68
N SER A 30 -49.40 -39.77 -1.91
CA SER A 30 -50.76 -39.21 -2.06
C SER A 30 -51.06 -37.95 -1.19
N LYS A 31 -52.01 -37.14 -1.69
CA LYS A 31 -53.01 -36.28 -0.98
C LYS A 31 -52.62 -35.18 0.03
N VAL A 32 -52.69 -33.93 -0.45
CA VAL A 32 -53.75 -32.92 -0.14
C VAL A 32 -54.04 -32.58 1.34
N ASN A 33 -53.83 -31.32 1.76
CA ASN A 33 -54.91 -30.30 1.73
C ASN A 33 -54.43 -28.83 1.77
N GLU A 34 -55.36 -27.88 1.59
CA GLU A 34 -55.17 -26.43 1.37
C GLU A 34 -54.97 -25.58 2.64
N SER A 35 -54.38 -24.37 2.50
CA SER A 35 -54.96 -23.09 2.99
C SER A 35 -54.11 -21.85 2.66
N ASP A 36 -54.75 -20.68 2.60
CA ASP A 36 -54.20 -19.39 2.16
C ASP A 36 -53.04 -18.82 3.00
N VAL A 37 -52.12 -18.10 2.32
CA VAL A 37 -51.44 -16.93 2.90
C VAL A 37 -51.49 -15.77 1.90
N LYS A 38 -52.39 -14.81 2.14
CA LYS A 38 -52.43 -13.54 1.41
C LYS A 38 -51.30 -12.62 1.91
N ILE A 39 -50.54 -12.05 0.98
CA ILE A 39 -49.69 -10.88 1.25
C ILE A 39 -50.51 -9.63 0.94
N THR A 40 -50.74 -8.78 1.93
CA THR A 40 -51.38 -7.46 1.75
C THR A 40 -50.49 -6.36 2.28
N ASN A 41 -49.97 -5.54 1.37
CA ASN A 41 -49.48 -4.20 1.70
C ASN A 41 -50.67 -3.32 2.11
N VAL A 42 -50.55 -2.53 3.17
CA VAL A 42 -51.29 -1.28 3.36
C VAL A 42 -50.35 -0.29 4.06
N GLU A 43 -50.07 0.83 3.40
CA GLU A 43 -49.69 2.11 4.05
C GLU A 43 -51.01 2.72 4.58
N ASP A 44 -51.10 3.40 5.73
CA ASP A 44 -50.55 4.75 5.85
C ASP A 44 -50.58 5.32 7.30
N LYS A 45 -50.21 6.60 7.41
CA LYS A 45 -50.04 7.48 8.61
C LYS A 45 -51.30 7.70 9.48
N ASP A 46 -51.05 8.18 10.71
CA ASP A 46 -51.84 9.19 11.47
C ASP A 46 -53.26 8.80 11.97
N ILE A 47 -53.84 9.30 13.08
CA ILE A 47 -53.50 10.46 13.95
C ILE A 47 -54.14 10.35 15.38
N LEU A 48 -53.57 11.06 16.37
CA LEU A 48 -54.12 11.55 17.68
C LEU A 48 -54.79 10.63 18.75
N LYS A 49 -54.16 10.67 19.95
CA LYS A 49 -54.70 11.04 21.30
C LYS A 49 -55.51 10.09 22.23
N GLU A 50 -54.90 9.90 23.41
CA GLU A 50 -55.40 10.16 24.79
C GLU A 50 -56.65 9.46 25.37
N LYS A 51 -56.39 8.47 26.24
CA LYS A 51 -56.86 8.35 27.66
C LYS A 51 -56.19 7.08 28.27
N ASN A 52 -55.55 7.06 29.44
CA ASN A 52 -55.97 7.36 30.83
C ASN A 52 -57.20 6.54 31.27
N THR A 53 -57.25 5.83 32.42
CA THR A 53 -56.41 5.92 33.65
C THR A 53 -56.59 4.67 34.55
N THR A 54 -55.74 4.51 35.60
CA THR A 54 -55.97 3.83 36.91
C THR A 54 -56.26 2.30 36.96
N GLU A 55 -55.46 1.47 37.67
CA GLU A 55 -55.60 0.99 39.09
C GLU A 55 -56.76 -0.01 39.35
N GLY A 56 -56.64 -1.05 40.19
CA GLY A 56 -55.51 -1.62 40.95
C GLY A 56 -55.95 -2.58 42.09
N LEU A 57 -55.02 -3.34 42.70
CA LEU A 57 -55.14 -4.10 43.99
C LEU A 57 -56.10 -5.34 43.98
N GLU A 58 -56.03 -6.37 44.85
CA GLU A 58 -55.14 -6.76 45.99
C GLU A 58 -55.22 -8.29 46.33
N LYS A 59 -54.22 -8.85 47.04
CA LYS A 59 -54.26 -10.05 47.96
C LYS A 59 -54.52 -11.47 47.36
N ASP A 60 -54.15 -12.60 48.01
CA ASP A 60 -53.56 -12.85 49.37
C ASP A 60 -52.65 -14.13 49.46
N GLU A 61 -51.92 -14.27 50.58
CA GLU A 61 -51.22 -15.44 51.23
C GLU A 61 -50.55 -16.61 50.41
N GLY A 62 -49.42 -17.22 50.83
CA GLY A 62 -48.53 -16.93 51.98
C GLY A 62 -47.49 -18.03 52.34
N ASN A 63 -46.82 -17.81 53.50
CA ASN A 63 -45.93 -18.72 54.29
C ASN A 63 -44.39 -18.79 53.98
N SER A 64 -43.60 -19.16 55.01
CA SER A 64 -42.14 -18.94 55.18
C SER A 64 -41.40 -20.22 55.67
N PRO A 65 -40.04 -20.24 55.84
CA PRO A 65 -39.42 -19.72 57.07
C PRO A 65 -38.04 -18.99 56.92
N SER A 66 -37.93 -17.85 57.62
CA SER A 66 -36.84 -17.31 58.50
C SER A 66 -35.37 -17.85 58.43
N VAL A 67 -34.30 -17.14 58.86
CA VAL A 67 -34.08 -16.18 59.97
C VAL A 67 -32.97 -15.15 59.64
N GLU A 68 -33.21 -13.86 59.99
CA GLU A 68 -32.32 -12.77 60.51
C GLU A 68 -30.76 -12.75 60.35
N LYS A 69 -30.03 -11.60 60.39
CA LYS A 69 -30.35 -10.20 60.82
C LYS A 69 -29.40 -9.13 60.20
N ASP A 70 -29.89 -7.89 60.13
CA ASP A 70 -29.28 -6.53 60.18
C ASP A 70 -27.79 -6.26 59.85
N ILE A 71 -27.52 -5.21 59.06
CA ILE A 71 -27.12 -3.86 59.56
C ILE A 71 -27.23 -2.81 58.42
N ASN A 72 -27.22 -1.52 58.75
CA ASN A 72 -27.95 -0.47 58.03
C ASN A 72 -27.14 0.81 57.67
N ASN A 73 -27.63 1.51 56.63
CA ASN A 73 -27.70 2.97 56.47
C ASN A 73 -26.59 3.80 55.80
N GLN A 74 -26.96 5.05 55.50
CA GLN A 74 -26.37 5.98 54.53
C GLN A 74 -25.63 7.20 55.16
N THR A 75 -25.16 8.08 54.27
CA THR A 75 -25.17 9.57 54.35
C THR A 75 -23.96 10.40 54.84
N SER A 76 -23.62 11.38 53.98
CA SER A 76 -23.31 12.81 54.24
C SER A 76 -22.03 13.31 54.94
N GLU A 77 -21.35 14.21 54.20
CA GLU A 77 -20.84 15.54 54.59
C GLU A 77 -19.48 15.80 55.31
N LYS A 78 -18.88 16.91 54.84
CA LYS A 78 -18.00 17.93 55.48
C LYS A 78 -16.53 17.66 55.90
N GLU A 79 -15.65 18.41 55.21
CA GLU A 79 -14.67 19.41 55.70
C GLU A 79 -13.58 19.09 56.77
N ALA A 80 -12.31 19.20 56.31
CA ALA A 80 -11.13 19.79 57.00
C ALA A 80 -10.54 19.08 58.25
N ASP A 81 -9.31 19.34 58.74
CA ASP A 81 -8.25 20.31 58.36
C ASP A 81 -6.81 19.84 58.77
N LYS A 82 -5.77 20.50 58.24
CA LYS A 82 -4.34 20.65 58.66
C LYS A 82 -3.59 19.55 59.45
N SER A 83 -2.43 19.15 58.89
CA SER A 83 -1.08 19.57 59.37
C SER A 83 0.01 19.03 58.40
N GLN A 84 0.68 19.82 57.53
CA GLN A 84 1.76 20.83 57.74
C GLN A 84 3.14 20.25 58.14
N SER A 85 4.29 20.67 57.58
CA SER A 85 4.56 21.71 56.53
C SER A 85 5.99 21.63 55.92
N GLN A 86 6.30 22.57 54.99
CA GLN A 86 7.59 22.98 54.39
C GLN A 86 8.09 22.27 53.10
N SER A 87 8.60 22.97 52.07
CA SER A 87 8.42 24.40 51.70
C SER A 87 8.73 24.73 50.21
N SER A 88 8.18 25.87 49.77
CA SER A 88 8.75 26.88 48.84
C SER A 88 8.98 26.63 47.32
N LEU A 89 8.10 27.25 46.51
CA LEU A 89 8.37 28.32 45.47
C LEU A 89 9.19 27.99 44.18
N LYS A 90 8.93 28.56 42.98
CA LYS A 90 7.76 29.26 42.35
C LYS A 90 8.07 29.54 40.83
N THR A 91 7.22 30.34 40.15
CA THR A 91 7.46 31.23 38.96
C THR A 91 7.73 30.62 37.57
N GLU A 92 7.26 31.17 36.44
CA GLU A 92 6.14 32.10 36.12
C GLU A 92 5.79 32.05 34.59
N ASP A 93 4.99 32.98 34.06
CA ASP A 93 4.15 32.86 32.83
C ASP A 93 4.76 33.19 31.42
N GLU A 94 3.91 33.03 30.39
CA GLU A 94 3.94 33.51 28.97
C GLU A 94 4.22 35.03 28.79
N PRO A 95 4.44 35.64 27.58
CA PRO A 95 3.93 35.25 26.23
C PRO A 95 4.78 35.58 24.96
N LYS A 96 4.17 35.31 23.77
CA LYS A 96 4.15 36.03 22.43
C LYS A 96 5.33 36.97 22.03
N GLU A 97 5.73 37.13 20.76
CA GLU A 97 4.86 37.50 19.62
C GLU A 97 5.48 37.31 18.19
N ASN A 98 4.55 37.14 17.23
CA ASN A 98 4.58 37.15 15.76
C ASN A 98 5.50 38.14 15.00
N THR A 99 6.11 37.74 13.86
CA THR A 99 5.87 38.38 12.52
C THR A 99 6.52 37.68 11.30
N GLN A 100 5.91 37.97 10.15
CA GLN A 100 6.27 37.95 8.71
C GLN A 100 7.77 38.04 8.27
N ASP A 101 8.15 37.82 6.99
CA ASP A 101 7.36 37.87 5.73
C ASP A 101 7.80 36.86 4.63
N THR A 102 7.27 37.05 3.42
CA THR A 102 7.23 36.21 2.21
C THR A 102 8.40 36.43 1.24
N LEU A 103 8.72 35.43 0.38
CA LEU A 103 8.44 35.49 -1.07
C LEU A 103 8.92 34.27 -1.89
N ASP A 104 8.29 34.14 -3.07
CA ASP A 104 8.51 33.20 -4.17
C ASP A 104 9.96 33.10 -4.72
N ASN A 105 10.33 31.92 -5.24
CA ASN A 105 10.27 31.72 -6.70
C ASN A 105 10.29 30.24 -7.15
N THR A 106 9.62 29.95 -8.26
CA THR A 106 9.64 28.68 -8.99
C THR A 106 10.61 28.73 -10.17
N GLN A 107 11.15 27.57 -10.60
CA GLN A 107 10.84 27.01 -11.93
C GLN A 107 11.52 25.65 -12.23
N ASP A 108 10.69 24.71 -12.65
CA ASP A 108 10.80 23.87 -13.86
C ASP A 108 12.08 23.09 -14.24
N THR A 109 11.99 21.76 -14.07
CA THR A 109 12.14 20.72 -15.12
C THR A 109 13.50 20.50 -15.83
N LEU A 110 13.80 19.40 -16.56
CA LEU A 110 13.02 18.28 -17.12
C LEU A 110 13.98 17.08 -17.41
N ASP A 111 13.47 15.84 -17.53
CA ASP A 111 13.93 14.70 -18.36
C ASP A 111 15.42 14.20 -18.40
N ASN A 112 15.75 12.92 -18.64
CA ASN A 112 15.07 11.61 -18.53
C ASN A 112 16.09 10.45 -18.77
N THR A 113 15.59 9.20 -18.72
CA THR A 113 16.04 8.02 -19.51
C THR A 113 17.44 7.41 -19.34
N GLN A 114 17.45 6.32 -18.54
CA GLN A 114 17.63 4.91 -18.98
C GLN A 114 19.02 4.23 -19.15
N GLU A 115 19.07 3.06 -18.48
CA GLU A 115 19.52 1.72 -18.93
C GLU A 115 20.99 1.37 -19.25
N SER A 116 21.48 0.41 -18.43
CA SER A 116 22.08 -0.91 -18.79
C SER A 116 22.92 -1.06 -20.08
N GLU A 117 24.04 -1.78 -20.07
CA GLU A 117 24.12 -3.20 -19.67
C GLU A 117 25.46 -3.64 -19.03
N LYS A 118 25.55 -4.94 -18.72
CA LYS A 118 26.76 -5.65 -18.26
C LYS A 118 27.58 -6.14 -19.47
N VAL A 119 28.89 -6.36 -19.27
CA VAL A 119 29.59 -7.68 -19.41
C VAL A 119 31.12 -7.46 -19.54
N ASN A 120 31.87 -8.29 -18.79
CA ASN A 120 33.34 -8.43 -18.78
C ASN A 120 33.74 -9.50 -19.83
N PRO A 121 34.94 -9.54 -20.45
CA PRO A 121 36.09 -10.13 -19.73
C PRO A 121 37.53 -9.70 -20.13
N GLU A 122 38.45 -9.99 -19.20
CA GLU A 122 39.82 -10.54 -19.37
C GLU A 122 40.95 -9.80 -20.13
N LYS A 123 42.00 -9.46 -19.36
CA LYS A 123 43.43 -9.89 -19.46
C LYS A 123 44.10 -9.96 -20.85
N ASN A 124 45.36 -9.54 -21.03
CA ASN A 124 46.48 -10.03 -20.21
C ASN A 124 47.79 -9.17 -20.22
N GLU A 125 48.55 -9.30 -19.13
CA GLU A 125 50.02 -9.23 -18.93
C GLU A 125 51.00 -8.50 -19.92
N SER A 126 51.72 -7.49 -19.36
CA SER A 126 53.19 -7.53 -19.07
C SER A 126 54.24 -6.67 -19.84
N VAL A 127 54.96 -5.83 -19.05
CA VAL A 127 56.44 -5.81 -18.83
C VAL A 127 57.41 -4.91 -19.66
N ILE A 128 58.31 -4.19 -18.91
CA ILE A 128 59.61 -3.54 -19.28
C ILE A 128 59.54 -2.24 -20.13
N GLU A 129 60.37 -1.18 -19.97
CA GLU A 129 61.58 -0.93 -19.14
C GLU A 129 61.66 0.51 -18.50
N LYS A 130 62.88 1.00 -18.19
CA LYS A 130 63.25 2.28 -17.53
C LYS A 130 63.44 3.44 -18.57
N ASP A 131 63.92 4.67 -18.30
CA ASP A 131 64.74 5.25 -17.19
C ASP A 131 64.71 6.82 -17.19
N SER A 132 65.55 7.45 -16.35
CA SER A 132 66.02 8.86 -16.35
C SER A 132 65.22 9.95 -15.60
N SER A 133 65.88 11.10 -15.39
CA SER A 133 65.57 12.11 -14.34
C SER A 133 66.07 13.53 -14.69
N THR A 134 65.57 14.57 -14.00
CA THR A 134 66.32 15.83 -13.73
C THR A 134 65.66 16.72 -12.64
N ASN A 135 66.42 17.70 -12.13
CA ASN A 135 66.04 18.72 -11.12
C ASN A 135 65.17 19.86 -11.74
N GLU A 136 64.76 20.97 -11.09
CA GLU A 136 65.28 21.67 -9.89
C GLU A 136 64.32 22.73 -9.27
N GLN A 137 64.74 23.25 -8.10
CA GLN A 137 64.45 24.56 -7.46
C GLN A 137 63.64 24.59 -6.14
N GLU A 138 64.02 25.56 -5.30
CA GLU A 138 63.65 25.73 -3.88
C GLU A 138 62.85 27.03 -3.64
N ASN A 139 62.10 27.08 -2.53
CA ASN A 139 62.17 28.24 -1.63
C ASN A 139 61.63 27.94 -0.21
N ILE A 140 61.94 28.81 0.75
CA ILE A 140 61.67 28.64 2.20
C ILE A 140 60.93 29.87 2.75
N PHE A 141 60.03 29.71 3.73
CA PHE A 141 59.79 30.78 4.72
C PHE A 141 59.35 30.28 6.12
N GLN A 142 59.54 31.17 7.12
CA GLN A 142 59.36 31.01 8.58
C GLN A 142 57.88 30.96 9.03
N GLU A 143 57.46 30.32 10.13
CA GLU A 143 57.89 30.28 11.55
C GLU A 143 57.47 31.52 12.40
N LYS A 144 56.85 31.28 13.57
CA LYS A 144 56.88 32.09 14.83
C LYS A 144 56.17 31.34 15.99
N LYS A 145 56.78 31.17 17.17
CA LYS A 145 56.80 32.02 18.40
C LYS A 145 55.46 32.03 19.16
N GLU A 146 55.38 32.19 20.48
CA GLU A 146 56.35 32.48 21.59
C GLU A 146 55.85 31.69 22.86
N SER A 147 56.27 31.78 24.13
CA SER A 147 57.20 32.53 25.04
C SER A 147 57.12 31.81 26.43
N ASP A 148 57.89 31.97 27.51
CA ASP A 148 59.20 32.55 27.96
C ASP A 148 59.35 32.14 29.49
N THR A 149 60.30 32.48 30.39
CA THR A 149 61.53 33.32 30.47
C THR A 149 62.35 32.90 31.72
N THR A 150 63.69 33.15 31.76
CA THR A 150 64.55 33.39 32.97
C THR A 150 64.74 32.26 34.05
N ASN A 151 65.82 32.20 34.86
CA ASN A 151 67.08 32.99 34.91
C ASN A 151 68.31 32.22 35.49
N GLU A 152 69.48 32.78 35.19
CA GLU A 152 70.75 32.85 35.98
C GLU A 152 71.47 31.60 36.55
N THR A 153 72.73 31.49 36.14
CA THR A 153 73.83 30.76 36.83
C THR A 153 74.69 31.72 37.65
N ASN A 154 75.25 31.31 38.80
CA ASN A 154 76.47 31.93 39.34
C ASN A 154 77.32 31.04 40.29
N GLU A 155 78.54 31.48 40.59
CA GLU A 155 79.61 30.78 41.36
C GLU A 155 79.26 30.51 42.85
N LYS A 156 79.92 29.63 43.63
CA LYS A 156 81.32 29.78 44.14
C LYS A 156 81.82 28.64 45.07
N SER A 157 83.13 28.34 45.00
CA SER A 157 84.07 27.89 46.07
C SER A 157 83.72 26.67 46.97
N THR A 158 84.60 26.07 47.82
CA THR A 158 85.90 26.48 48.40
C THR A 158 86.71 25.26 48.93
N GLU A 159 88.06 25.34 48.97
CA GLU A 159 88.99 24.54 49.84
C GLU A 159 89.08 22.99 49.63
N LYS A 160 90.12 22.22 50.01
CA LYS A 160 91.45 22.36 50.70
C LYS A 160 92.31 21.12 50.29
N LYS A 161 93.64 20.95 50.43
CA LYS A 161 94.82 21.70 50.92
C LYS A 161 96.13 21.00 50.44
N ALA A 162 97.27 21.72 50.36
CA ALA A 162 98.68 21.23 50.41
C ALA A 162 99.26 20.36 49.24
N SER A 163 100.52 20.53 48.79
CA SER A 163 101.57 21.52 49.11
C SER A 163 102.75 21.57 48.08
N VAL A 164 103.25 22.79 47.75
CA VAL A 164 104.66 23.30 47.72
C VAL A 164 105.76 22.46 46.98
N ASN A 165 106.70 22.94 46.12
CA ASN A 165 107.18 24.23 45.49
C ASN A 165 108.18 23.85 44.33
N THR A 166 109.11 24.56 43.64
CA THR A 166 109.73 25.93 43.41
C THR A 166 110.72 25.78 42.20
N LEU A 167 111.29 26.75 41.45
CA LEU A 167 110.99 28.15 41.00
C LEU A 167 111.99 28.63 39.88
N THR A 168 111.65 29.72 39.16
CA THR A 168 112.49 30.79 38.49
C THR A 168 113.56 30.57 37.37
N VAL A 169 113.20 30.98 36.12
CA VAL A 169 113.74 32.04 35.15
C VAL A 169 115.09 32.83 35.38
N PRO A 170 115.63 33.73 34.46
CA PRO A 170 115.31 34.14 33.03
C PRO A 170 116.49 34.53 32.03
N ASN A 171 116.13 34.90 30.76
CA ASN A 171 116.72 35.95 29.84
C ASN A 171 118.11 35.74 29.09
N THR A 172 118.56 36.43 27.99
CA THR A 172 118.01 37.28 26.86
C THR A 172 119.05 37.57 25.71
N PHE A 173 118.61 38.12 24.55
CA PHE A 173 119.35 38.90 23.48
C PHE A 173 120.30 38.18 22.46
N SER A 174 120.92 38.86 21.47
CA SER A 174 120.38 39.21 20.10
C SER A 174 121.40 39.89 19.11
N VAL A 175 121.40 39.57 17.79
CA VAL A 175 122.10 40.28 16.66
C VAL A 175 121.29 40.12 15.33
N ALA A 176 121.42 41.11 14.41
CA ALA A 176 120.88 41.28 13.04
C ALA A 176 120.05 40.15 12.34
N ASP A 177 118.95 40.57 11.68
CA ASP A 177 117.86 39.68 11.29
C ASP A 177 117.96 38.99 9.92
N ILE A 178 118.10 37.65 9.97
CA ILE A 178 117.74 36.75 8.87
C ILE A 178 116.23 36.48 8.94
N ASN A 179 115.50 36.77 7.86
CA ASN A 179 114.05 36.55 7.77
C ASN A 179 113.68 35.04 7.89
N LYS A 180 113.28 34.64 9.10
CA LYS A 180 112.90 33.26 9.46
C LYS A 180 111.40 33.16 9.73
N SER A 181 110.67 32.37 8.95
CA SER A 181 109.25 32.07 9.19
C SER A 181 109.06 30.70 9.85
N ASN A 182 107.95 30.51 10.58
CA ASN A 182 107.58 29.20 11.11
C ASN A 182 107.02 28.32 9.97
N THR A 183 107.15 27.01 10.09
CA THR A 183 106.51 26.03 9.18
C THR A 183 106.17 24.75 9.95
N SER A 184 105.47 23.80 9.34
CA SER A 184 105.19 22.48 9.94
C SER A 184 105.33 21.37 8.92
N ARG A 185 106.58 20.95 8.68
CA ARG A 185 106.90 19.86 7.75
C ARG A 185 107.60 18.71 8.48
N LEU A 186 107.44 17.51 7.99
CA LEU A 186 108.36 16.41 8.24
C LEU A 186 109.31 16.30 7.04
N GLY A 187 110.57 15.91 7.28
CA GLY A 187 111.59 15.84 6.24
C GLY A 187 112.57 14.69 6.43
N HIS A 188 113.00 14.08 5.33
CA HIS A 188 114.16 13.19 5.28
C HIS A 188 115.26 13.85 4.45
N ILE A 189 116.51 13.74 4.90
CA ILE A 189 117.69 14.13 4.10
C ILE A 189 117.85 13.13 2.95
N GLN A 190 117.95 13.63 1.72
CA GLN A 190 117.94 12.79 0.52
C GLN A 190 119.22 11.96 0.31
N SER A 191 120.39 12.48 0.70
CA SER A 191 121.66 11.78 0.57
C SER A 191 122.68 12.18 1.63
N GLU A 192 123.78 11.43 1.71
CA GLU A 192 124.83 11.62 2.71
C GLU A 192 125.73 12.83 2.43
N SER A 193 125.79 13.28 1.17
CA SER A 193 126.57 14.45 0.75
C SER A 193 125.85 15.79 1.01
N VAL A 194 124.63 15.77 1.54
CA VAL A 194 123.87 16.99 1.85
C VAL A 194 124.57 17.80 2.95
N ASN A 195 124.71 19.11 2.72
CA ASN A 195 125.30 20.04 3.68
C ASN A 195 124.26 20.49 4.72
N ILE A 196 124.59 20.28 6.00
CA ILE A 196 123.88 20.79 7.16
C ILE A 196 124.67 22.00 7.69
N TYR A 197 124.11 23.19 7.51
CA TYR A 197 124.69 24.46 7.93
C TYR A 197 124.31 24.74 9.39
N GLU A 198 125.28 24.96 10.27
CA GLU A 198 125.02 25.22 11.69
C GLU A 198 124.29 26.55 11.88
N ASN A 199 124.80 27.59 11.23
CA ASN A 199 124.21 28.93 11.20
C ASN A 199 124.00 29.40 9.75
N LEU A 200 123.22 30.47 9.58
CA LEU A 200 122.82 31.03 8.29
C LEU A 200 123.47 32.40 7.98
N THR A 201 124.37 32.87 8.84
CA THR A 201 125.09 34.14 8.69
C THR A 201 126.42 33.90 7.97
N ASP A 202 127.25 33.03 8.56
CA ASP A 202 128.60 32.70 8.08
C ASP A 202 128.61 31.38 7.29
N MET A 203 127.52 30.61 7.37
CA MET A 203 127.30 29.32 6.72
C MET A 203 128.39 28.23 6.91
N PRO A 204 128.95 28.02 8.11
CA PRO A 204 129.74 26.82 8.40
C PRO A 204 128.83 25.59 8.31
N TYR A 205 129.33 24.49 7.73
CA TYR A 205 128.54 23.29 7.49
C TYR A 205 129.29 21.98 7.75
N ILE A 206 128.51 20.93 8.00
CA ILE A 206 128.93 19.52 8.01
C ILE A 206 128.17 18.74 6.93
N THR A 207 128.74 17.66 6.40
CA THR A 207 127.99 16.71 5.57
C THR A 207 127.11 15.80 6.42
N ALA A 208 125.92 15.45 5.94
CA ALA A 208 124.95 14.65 6.67
C ALA A 208 125.47 13.23 7.04
N GLY A 209 126.14 12.55 6.12
CA GLY A 209 126.66 11.20 6.29
C GLY A 209 125.60 10.14 6.64
N GLU A 210 126.05 8.91 6.87
CA GLU A 210 125.23 7.84 7.47
C GLU A 210 124.53 8.29 8.74
N LYS A 211 125.13 9.22 9.51
CA LYS A 211 124.60 9.71 10.80
C LYS A 211 123.21 10.33 10.63
N TYR A 212 123.04 11.23 9.66
CA TYR A 212 121.82 12.04 9.54
C TYR A 212 120.86 11.59 8.41
N THR A 213 121.21 10.64 7.53
CA THR A 213 120.24 10.01 6.61
C THR A 213 119.30 9.02 7.32
N ASN A 214 118.31 8.48 6.59
CA ASN A 214 117.45 7.36 7.01
C ASN A 214 116.57 7.59 8.27
N GLN A 215 116.31 8.85 8.64
CA GLN A 215 115.38 9.21 9.71
C GLN A 215 114.57 10.47 9.38
N VAL A 216 113.35 10.54 9.94
CA VAL A 216 112.48 11.71 9.78
C VAL A 216 112.78 12.79 10.82
N TYR A 217 112.97 14.02 10.32
CA TYR A 217 113.12 15.24 11.08
C TYR A 217 111.81 16.02 11.08
N TYR A 218 111.56 16.75 12.16
CA TYR A 218 110.59 17.84 12.15
C TYR A 218 111.27 19.10 11.64
N ILE A 219 110.58 19.83 10.79
CA ILE A 219 110.97 21.14 10.31
C ILE A 219 109.92 22.12 10.83
N LYS A 220 110.36 22.98 11.77
CA LYS A 220 109.48 23.95 12.45
C LYS A 220 109.86 25.41 12.18
N GLN A 221 110.94 25.64 11.43
CA GLN A 221 111.32 26.97 10.94
C GLN A 221 111.95 26.86 9.54
N GLN A 222 111.77 27.89 8.73
CA GLN A 222 112.36 28.06 7.41
C GLN A 222 112.95 29.48 7.28
N ALA A 223 113.91 29.66 6.39
CA ALA A 223 114.54 30.94 6.08
C ALA A 223 114.79 31.03 4.56
N VAL A 224 114.83 32.24 4.02
CA VAL A 224 115.15 32.47 2.60
C VAL A 224 116.39 33.37 2.50
N ILE A 225 117.39 32.91 1.75
CA ILE A 225 118.66 33.62 1.55
C ILE A 225 118.96 33.64 0.06
N LYS A 226 119.09 34.83 -0.54
CA LYS A 226 119.38 35.03 -1.97
C LYS A 226 118.49 34.19 -2.90
N GLY A 227 117.21 34.02 -2.53
CA GLY A 227 116.20 33.22 -3.26
C GLY A 227 116.13 31.74 -2.88
N GLN A 228 117.16 31.18 -2.25
CA GLN A 228 117.16 29.77 -1.80
C GLN A 228 116.43 29.62 -0.46
N THR A 229 115.52 28.65 -0.36
CA THR A 229 114.89 28.28 0.92
C THR A 229 115.77 27.28 1.68
N TYR A 230 115.92 27.51 2.98
CA TYR A 230 116.57 26.62 3.95
C TYR A 230 115.58 26.23 5.06
N TYR A 231 115.61 24.98 5.47
CA TYR A 231 114.78 24.39 6.53
C TYR A 231 115.62 24.05 7.76
N LEU A 232 115.15 24.46 8.94
CA LEU A 232 115.74 24.06 10.22
C LEU A 232 115.23 22.67 10.60
N ILE A 233 116.07 21.66 10.43
CA ILE A 233 115.76 20.27 10.78
C ILE A 233 116.01 20.00 12.26
N SER A 234 115.11 19.26 12.88
CA SER A 234 115.18 18.84 14.28
C SER A 234 114.74 17.38 14.47
N LEU A 235 115.38 16.69 15.41
CA LEU A 235 114.96 15.37 15.88
C LEU A 235 113.66 15.41 16.69
N GLU A 236 113.24 16.57 17.18
CA GLU A 236 112.03 16.79 17.99
C GLU A 236 111.07 17.80 17.31
N PRO A 237 109.76 17.83 17.67
CA PRO A 237 108.79 18.78 17.08
C PRO A 237 108.98 20.23 17.56
N SER A 238 110.21 20.75 17.54
CA SER A 238 110.61 22.07 18.01
C SER A 238 111.63 22.71 17.07
N LYS A 239 111.62 24.06 17.01
CA LYS A 239 112.66 24.87 16.36
C LYS A 239 113.83 25.25 17.29
N THR A 240 113.84 24.76 18.53
CA THR A 240 114.87 25.07 19.54
C THR A 240 115.40 23.85 20.30
N ARG A 241 114.66 22.74 20.34
CA ARG A 241 115.09 21.45 20.93
C ARG A 241 115.29 20.42 19.84
N GLY A 242 116.25 19.52 20.01
CA GLY A 242 116.60 18.48 19.03
C GLY A 242 117.18 19.00 17.70
N VAL A 243 117.45 20.30 17.60
CA VAL A 243 117.90 20.97 16.36
C VAL A 243 119.23 20.37 15.89
N VAL A 244 119.30 20.07 14.59
CA VAL A 244 120.49 19.51 13.93
C VAL A 244 121.20 20.55 13.08
N GLY A 245 120.44 21.47 12.46
CA GLY A 245 120.96 22.57 11.66
C GLY A 245 120.02 22.95 10.51
N TRP A 246 120.49 23.84 9.64
CA TRP A 246 119.78 24.28 8.45
C TRP A 246 120.21 23.47 7.23
N VAL A 247 119.27 23.04 6.41
CA VAL A 247 119.53 22.31 5.16
C VAL A 247 118.74 22.97 4.04
N LYS A 248 119.22 22.97 2.78
CA LYS A 248 118.43 23.53 1.67
C LYS A 248 117.12 22.76 1.50
N ALA A 249 116.08 23.44 1.06
CA ALA A 249 114.77 22.82 0.84
C ALA A 249 114.81 21.67 -0.18
N ASP A 250 115.65 21.80 -1.21
CA ASP A 250 115.73 20.85 -2.32
C ASP A 250 116.51 19.58 -1.97
N ASP A 251 117.39 19.65 -0.96
CA ASP A 251 118.15 18.52 -0.41
C ASP A 251 117.30 17.64 0.55
N LEU A 252 116.03 18.00 0.77
CA LEU A 252 115.11 17.37 1.72
C LEU A 252 113.82 16.90 1.04
N SER A 253 113.51 15.61 1.15
CA SER A 253 112.17 15.11 0.84
C SER A 253 111.23 15.52 1.97
N THR A 254 110.27 16.43 1.73
CA THR A 254 109.42 17.01 2.81
C THR A 254 107.92 16.99 2.52
N TYR A 255 107.13 16.62 3.54
CA TYR A 255 105.67 16.75 3.54
C TYR A 255 105.20 17.68 4.66
N SER A 256 104.10 18.40 4.45
CA SER A 256 103.35 19.06 5.53
C SER A 256 102.80 18.00 6.50
N HIS A 257 102.78 18.34 7.80
CA HIS A 257 102.10 17.53 8.81
C HIS A 257 101.25 18.37 9.76
N THR A 258 100.06 17.83 10.07
CA THR A 258 99.01 18.46 10.87
C THR A 258 98.30 17.42 11.71
N GLY A 259 97.99 17.74 12.97
CA GLY A 259 97.05 16.95 13.76
C GLY A 259 95.65 17.05 13.17
N VAL A 260 94.92 15.93 13.17
CA VAL A 260 93.53 15.83 12.69
C VAL A 260 92.57 15.85 13.88
N ASP A 261 92.82 14.99 14.88
CA ASP A 261 92.05 14.86 16.11
C ASP A 261 92.86 14.17 17.21
N SER A 262 92.41 14.28 18.46
CA SER A 262 92.94 13.54 19.62
C SER A 262 91.91 12.59 20.23
N ASP A 263 90.96 12.10 19.42
CA ASP A 263 89.83 11.31 19.92
C ASP A 263 90.21 9.86 20.21
N SER A 264 89.59 9.30 21.26
CA SER A 264 89.83 7.93 21.71
C SER A 264 89.15 6.91 20.79
N LYS A 265 89.81 6.54 19.69
CA LYS A 265 89.30 5.57 18.70
C LYS A 265 89.81 4.17 19.04
N THR A 266 88.91 3.19 19.10
CA THR A 266 89.28 1.77 19.21
C THR A 266 89.27 1.12 17.82
N PHE A 267 90.43 0.62 17.40
CA PHE A 267 90.56 -0.28 16.26
C PHE A 267 91.20 -1.61 16.71
N TYR A 268 91.28 -2.57 15.78
CA TYR A 268 92.04 -3.80 15.91
C TYR A 268 93.13 -3.85 14.84
N ILE A 269 94.35 -4.25 15.20
CA ILE A 269 95.48 -4.35 14.26
C ILE A 269 95.23 -5.50 13.26
N LYS A 270 95.48 -5.27 11.97
CA LYS A 270 95.31 -6.28 10.90
C LYS A 270 96.37 -7.38 10.90
N GLY A 271 97.52 -7.15 11.55
CA GLY A 271 98.67 -8.06 11.51
C GLY A 271 99.61 -7.82 10.32
N THR A 272 99.59 -6.62 9.73
CA THR A 272 100.39 -6.25 8.56
C THR A 272 101.07 -4.89 8.76
N GLY A 273 102.15 -4.65 8.01
CA GLY A 273 102.91 -3.40 8.06
C GLY A 273 103.91 -3.33 9.23
N SER A 274 104.35 -2.11 9.50
CA SER A 274 105.38 -1.76 10.49
C SER A 274 104.93 -0.55 11.32
N ALA A 275 105.50 -0.39 12.52
CA ALA A 275 105.18 0.70 13.44
C ALA A 275 106.41 1.53 13.83
N TYR A 276 106.22 2.84 14.01
CA TYR A 276 107.31 3.82 14.11
C TYR A 276 107.20 4.73 15.35
N ASN A 277 108.31 5.35 15.77
CA ASN A 277 108.35 6.31 16.88
C ASN A 277 107.96 7.75 16.45
N LYS A 278 107.92 8.01 15.14
CA LYS A 278 107.42 9.23 14.50
C LYS A 278 106.54 8.84 13.32
N ALA A 279 105.50 9.63 13.01
CA ALA A 279 104.75 9.47 11.77
C ALA A 279 105.69 9.62 10.56
N TRP A 280 105.48 8.85 9.49
CA TRP A 280 106.34 8.81 8.30
C TRP A 280 107.84 8.61 8.61
N GLY A 281 108.13 7.78 9.62
CA GLY A 281 109.47 7.43 10.06
C GLY A 281 110.29 6.61 9.05
N GLY A 282 111.62 6.76 9.09
CA GLY A 282 112.56 5.93 8.33
C GLY A 282 112.94 4.64 9.07
N SER A 283 113.94 3.91 8.57
CA SER A 283 114.44 2.69 9.22
C SER A 283 114.96 2.93 10.65
N LYS A 284 115.56 4.09 10.92
CA LYS A 284 115.97 4.52 12.27
C LYS A 284 114.81 4.93 13.19
N ASN A 285 113.59 5.05 12.67
CA ASN A 285 112.39 5.36 13.44
C ASN A 285 111.54 4.13 13.78
N LEU A 286 111.98 2.94 13.37
CA LEU A 286 111.24 1.68 13.51
C LEU A 286 111.12 1.26 14.99
N VAL A 287 109.92 0.91 15.44
CA VAL A 287 109.63 0.36 16.79
C VAL A 287 109.26 -1.12 16.71
N TYR A 288 108.50 -1.49 15.67
CA TYR A 288 108.19 -2.87 15.31
C TYR A 288 108.28 -3.01 13.79
N GLY A 289 109.22 -3.83 13.30
CA GLY A 289 109.39 -4.07 11.85
C GLY A 289 108.28 -4.92 11.24
N ASP A 290 107.72 -5.84 12.02
CA ASP A 290 106.62 -6.72 11.65
C ASP A 290 105.51 -6.62 12.70
N MET A 291 104.28 -6.41 12.24
CA MET A 291 103.07 -6.30 13.06
C MET A 291 102.27 -7.62 13.17
N SER A 292 102.69 -8.71 12.53
CA SER A 292 101.98 -10.01 12.48
C SER A 292 101.56 -10.52 13.86
N LYS A 293 102.47 -10.47 14.84
CA LYS A 293 102.26 -10.92 16.23
C LYS A 293 101.20 -10.13 16.99
N PHE A 294 100.83 -8.95 16.48
CA PHE A 294 99.80 -8.08 17.04
C PHE A 294 98.47 -8.17 16.27
N ALA A 295 98.31 -9.12 15.35
CA ALA A 295 97.05 -9.38 14.67
C ALA A 295 95.87 -9.47 15.67
N ASN A 296 94.76 -8.83 15.34
CA ASN A 296 93.55 -8.72 16.15
C ASN A 296 93.73 -8.13 17.57
N HIS A 297 94.90 -7.57 17.92
CA HIS A 297 95.06 -6.86 19.19
C HIS A 297 94.31 -5.53 19.14
N LYS A 298 93.67 -5.16 20.25
CA LYS A 298 93.02 -3.86 20.43
C LYS A 298 94.09 -2.75 20.41
N PHE A 299 93.91 -1.79 19.52
CA PHE A 299 94.75 -0.59 19.41
C PHE A 299 93.89 0.63 19.72
N THR A 300 94.16 1.25 20.87
CA THR A 300 93.51 2.50 21.28
C THR A 300 94.33 3.68 20.77
N VAL A 301 93.79 4.39 19.80
CA VAL A 301 94.33 5.64 19.25
C VAL A 301 93.98 6.79 20.18
N HIS A 302 94.90 7.75 20.32
CA HIS A 302 94.71 8.97 21.10
C HIS A 302 95.27 10.22 20.41
N LEU A 303 95.82 10.08 19.19
CA LEU A 303 96.12 11.18 18.29
C LEU A 303 96.10 10.66 16.85
N THR A 304 95.49 11.43 15.96
CA THR A 304 95.50 11.23 14.51
C THR A 304 96.30 12.37 13.89
N GLU A 305 97.31 12.07 13.07
CA GLU A 305 98.07 13.06 12.27
C GLU A 305 97.98 12.72 10.78
N ALA A 306 97.83 13.75 9.94
CA ALA A 306 98.00 13.64 8.50
C ALA A 306 99.44 14.00 8.13
N VAL A 307 100.10 13.18 7.31
CA VAL A 307 101.41 13.47 6.71
C VAL A 307 101.31 13.34 5.19
N GLY A 308 101.34 14.46 4.49
CA GLY A 308 100.87 14.52 3.11
C GLY A 308 99.40 14.09 3.03
N THR A 309 99.09 13.11 2.18
CA THR A 309 97.75 12.51 2.02
C THR A 309 97.48 11.31 2.93
N ASN A 310 98.42 10.91 3.80
CA ASN A 310 98.35 9.67 4.57
C ASN A 310 97.92 9.91 6.02
N THR A 311 96.95 9.13 6.52
CA THR A 311 96.54 9.17 7.93
C THR A 311 97.41 8.23 8.77
N TRP A 312 97.98 8.79 9.84
CA TRP A 312 98.76 8.07 10.84
C TRP A 312 98.07 8.14 12.19
N TYR A 313 97.98 7.00 12.86
CA TYR A 313 97.35 6.85 14.17
C TYR A 313 98.41 6.61 15.25
N ARG A 314 98.43 7.45 16.29
CA ARG A 314 99.25 7.25 17.48
C ARG A 314 98.48 6.53 18.57
N GLY A 315 99.04 5.44 19.07
CA GLY A 315 98.48 4.65 20.16
C GLY A 315 99.55 4.11 21.10
N GLN A 316 99.11 3.41 22.14
CA GLN A 316 99.99 2.61 23.00
C GLN A 316 99.89 1.14 22.58
N LEU A 317 101.04 0.47 22.43
CA LEU A 317 101.11 -0.98 22.23
C LEU A 317 102.25 -1.55 23.09
N ASN A 318 101.90 -2.47 24.00
CA ASN A 318 102.83 -3.08 24.97
C ASN A 318 103.75 -2.06 25.67
N GLY A 319 103.17 -0.95 26.14
CA GLY A 319 103.87 0.13 26.85
C GLY A 319 104.72 1.07 25.98
N LYS A 320 104.75 0.87 24.65
CA LYS A 320 105.42 1.78 23.71
C LYS A 320 104.39 2.64 22.98
N THR A 321 104.65 3.95 22.94
CA THR A 321 103.96 4.87 22.04
C THR A 321 104.40 4.55 20.61
N ILE A 322 103.44 4.24 19.73
CA ILE A 322 103.72 3.94 18.32
C ILE A 322 102.80 4.70 17.38
N TRP A 323 103.30 4.93 16.17
CA TRP A 323 102.57 5.36 15.00
C TRP A 323 102.33 4.18 14.04
N LEU A 324 101.08 3.99 13.64
CA LEU A 324 100.65 3.05 12.60
C LEU A 324 99.97 3.80 11.45
N HIS A 325 100.18 3.36 10.22
CA HIS A 325 99.42 3.83 9.06
C HIS A 325 97.99 3.25 9.09
N GLU A 326 97.01 4.02 8.64
CA GLU A 326 95.60 3.62 8.64
C GLU A 326 95.31 2.29 7.92
N ALA A 327 96.12 1.95 6.91
CA ALA A 327 95.99 0.70 6.17
C ALA A 327 96.10 -0.54 7.08
N TYR A 328 96.71 -0.44 8.27
CA TYR A 328 97.03 -1.57 9.14
C TYR A 328 96.02 -1.84 10.27
N VAL A 329 94.86 -1.16 10.30
CA VAL A 329 93.83 -1.30 11.37
C VAL A 329 92.40 -1.52 10.83
N LYS A 330 91.50 -2.10 11.64
CA LYS A 330 90.09 -2.42 11.28
C LYS A 330 89.08 -2.20 12.45
N PRO A 331 87.79 -1.89 12.17
CA PRO A 331 86.72 -1.75 13.17
C PRO A 331 85.94 -3.07 13.44
N LEU A 332 84.97 -3.01 14.37
CA LEU A 332 84.00 -4.08 14.70
C LEU A 332 82.57 -3.61 14.42
N LEU A 333 81.68 -4.49 13.93
CA LEU A 333 80.30 -4.15 13.55
C LEU A 333 79.24 -4.81 14.47
N LYS A 334 78.39 -3.97 15.06
CA LYS A 334 77.20 -4.34 15.85
C LYS A 334 75.94 -3.74 15.23
N SER A 335 74.78 -4.35 15.46
CA SER A 335 73.48 -3.81 15.03
C SER A 335 72.35 -4.17 16.01
N ASN A 336 71.27 -3.39 15.98
CA ASN A 336 70.07 -3.67 16.78
C ASN A 336 69.25 -4.80 16.15
N THR A 337 68.44 -5.48 16.94
CA THR A 337 67.46 -6.47 16.46
C THR A 337 66.26 -6.54 17.41
N SER A 338 65.19 -7.25 17.05
CA SER A 338 64.04 -7.49 17.95
C SER A 338 63.53 -8.92 17.77
N LYS A 339 64.06 -9.83 18.59
CA LYS A 339 63.68 -11.24 18.59
C LYS A 339 63.41 -11.74 20.01
N LEU A 340 62.54 -12.73 20.11
CA LEU A 340 62.48 -13.63 21.26
C LEU A 340 63.26 -14.91 20.92
N GLY A 341 63.91 -15.52 21.90
CA GLY A 341 64.72 -16.71 21.69
C GLY A 341 64.69 -17.71 22.83
N HIS A 342 64.70 -19.00 22.50
CA HIS A 342 64.95 -20.12 23.41
C HIS A 342 66.31 -20.75 23.11
N ILE A 343 67.05 -21.15 24.14
CA ILE A 343 68.30 -21.92 23.99
C ILE A 343 67.96 -23.36 23.64
N LYS A 344 68.50 -23.88 22.52
CA LYS A 344 68.14 -25.19 21.97
C LYS A 344 68.60 -26.40 22.79
N SER A 345 69.63 -26.24 23.61
CA SER A 345 70.20 -27.32 24.42
C SER A 345 71.03 -26.76 25.56
N GLU A 346 71.09 -27.48 26.67
CA GLU A 346 71.90 -27.15 27.85
C GLU A 346 73.39 -27.03 27.52
N ARG A 347 73.87 -27.73 26.48
CA ARG A 347 75.28 -27.73 26.05
C ARG A 347 75.74 -26.43 25.36
N VAL A 348 74.80 -25.53 25.02
CA VAL A 348 75.08 -24.27 24.32
C VAL A 348 75.99 -23.37 25.16
N GLN A 349 76.96 -22.73 24.52
CA GLN A 349 77.90 -21.81 25.16
C GLN A 349 77.38 -20.36 25.12
N ILE A 350 77.41 -19.72 26.28
CA ILE A 350 77.08 -18.31 26.49
C ILE A 350 78.40 -17.57 26.78
N TYR A 351 78.74 -16.59 25.94
CA TYR A 351 79.99 -15.82 26.00
C TYR A 351 79.74 -14.47 26.67
N LYS A 352 80.57 -14.05 27.64
CA LYS A 352 80.33 -12.77 28.34
C LYS A 352 80.62 -11.54 27.48
N ASP A 353 81.55 -11.63 26.54
CA ASP A 353 81.90 -10.57 25.58
C ASP A 353 82.44 -11.19 24.27
N LEU A 354 82.78 -10.37 23.27
CA LEU A 354 83.24 -10.79 21.93
C LEU A 354 84.63 -10.22 21.59
N GLY A 355 85.64 -11.11 21.53
CA GLY A 355 87.05 -10.78 21.27
C GLY A 355 87.98 -11.50 22.26
N VAL A 356 89.06 -12.13 21.77
CA VAL A 356 89.75 -13.21 22.50
C VAL A 356 90.54 -12.73 23.74
N GLN A 357 89.85 -12.67 24.88
CA GLN A 357 89.87 -13.78 25.85
C GLN A 357 88.43 -13.95 26.42
N THR A 358 87.50 -14.38 25.57
CA THR A 358 86.08 -14.45 25.93
C THR A 358 85.79 -15.57 26.95
N SER A 359 85.62 -15.24 28.23
CA SER A 359 85.11 -16.22 29.20
C SER A 359 83.68 -16.64 28.80
N SER A 360 83.45 -17.93 28.57
CA SER A 360 82.13 -18.51 28.33
C SER A 360 81.70 -19.44 29.46
N PHE A 361 80.43 -19.79 29.48
CA PHE A 361 79.86 -20.83 30.34
C PHE A 361 78.77 -21.60 29.59
N THR A 362 78.57 -22.85 30.00
CA THR A 362 77.52 -23.74 29.49
C THR A 362 76.15 -23.30 30.02
N ALA A 363 75.12 -23.30 29.17
CA ALA A 363 73.76 -22.89 29.54
C ALA A 363 73.16 -23.76 30.67
N GLY A 364 73.43 -25.08 30.65
CA GLY A 364 72.93 -26.04 31.64
C GLY A 364 71.41 -26.07 31.74
N GLU A 365 70.89 -26.76 32.75
CA GLU A 365 69.49 -26.64 33.13
C GLU A 365 69.11 -25.19 33.45
N THR A 366 70.02 -24.38 34.03
CA THR A 366 69.73 -23.01 34.50
C THR A 366 69.14 -22.12 33.42
N TYR A 367 69.71 -22.16 32.20
CA TYR A 367 69.36 -21.22 31.12
C TYR A 367 68.50 -21.84 30.00
N THR A 368 68.14 -23.13 30.03
CA THR A 368 67.15 -23.72 29.12
C THR A 368 65.70 -23.50 29.58
N ASN A 369 64.74 -23.87 28.73
CA ASN A 369 63.29 -23.90 29.02
C ASN A 369 62.66 -22.56 29.43
N GLN A 370 63.27 -21.44 29.05
CA GLN A 370 62.76 -20.08 29.22
C GLN A 370 63.10 -19.18 28.03
N VAL A 371 62.21 -18.23 27.73
CA VAL A 371 62.39 -17.29 26.62
C VAL A 371 63.19 -16.05 27.04
N TYR A 372 64.09 -15.62 26.15
CA TYR A 372 64.93 -14.44 26.26
C TYR A 372 64.53 -13.37 25.25
N TYR A 373 64.72 -12.12 25.60
CA TYR A 373 64.73 -11.01 24.66
C TYR A 373 66.11 -10.88 24.02
N ILE A 374 66.14 -10.69 22.71
CA ILE A 374 67.34 -10.43 21.93
C ILE A 374 67.18 -9.05 21.29
N LYS A 375 68.06 -8.12 21.68
CA LYS A 375 67.97 -6.69 21.29
C LYS A 375 69.24 -6.13 20.63
N GLU A 376 70.35 -6.88 20.65
CA GLU A 376 71.58 -6.56 19.93
C GLU A 376 72.12 -7.82 19.24
N GLN A 377 72.73 -7.64 18.07
CA GLN A 377 73.42 -8.69 17.32
C GLN A 377 74.79 -8.19 16.82
N ALA A 378 75.74 -9.08 16.68
CA ALA A 378 77.09 -8.79 16.19
C ALA A 378 77.52 -9.85 15.17
N ASN A 379 78.32 -9.46 14.17
CA ASN A 379 78.97 -10.41 13.27
C ASN A 379 80.46 -10.50 13.60
N LEU A 380 80.94 -11.71 13.87
CA LEU A 380 82.33 -12.01 14.13
C LEU A 380 82.71 -13.24 13.29
N GLU A 381 83.71 -13.10 12.42
CA GLU A 381 84.21 -14.18 11.54
C GLU A 381 83.11 -14.81 10.66
N GLY A 382 82.15 -13.99 10.21
CA GLY A 382 81.00 -14.42 9.41
C GLY A 382 79.86 -15.04 10.22
N GLN A 383 80.04 -15.27 11.52
CA GLN A 383 79.03 -15.84 12.42
C GLN A 383 78.26 -14.74 13.15
N THR A 384 76.92 -14.82 13.11
CA THR A 384 76.04 -13.93 13.89
C THR A 384 75.91 -14.42 15.33
N TYR A 385 76.19 -13.52 16.28
CA TYR A 385 75.93 -13.70 17.71
C TYR A 385 74.79 -12.79 18.14
N TYR A 386 73.93 -13.30 19.03
CA TYR A 386 72.79 -12.61 19.64
C TYR A 386 73.05 -12.35 21.11
N LEU A 387 72.80 -11.13 21.58
CA LEU A 387 72.84 -10.78 23.00
C LEU A 387 71.51 -11.16 23.66
N ILE A 388 71.49 -12.21 24.49
CA ILE A 388 70.30 -12.68 25.21
C ILE A 388 70.15 -11.97 26.56
N SER A 389 68.91 -11.61 26.89
CA SER A 389 68.54 -10.92 28.13
C SER A 389 67.22 -11.45 28.69
N LEU A 390 67.11 -11.51 30.02
CA LEU A 390 65.88 -11.86 30.74
C LEU A 390 64.85 -10.71 30.76
N LYS A 391 65.29 -9.48 30.42
CA LYS A 391 64.44 -8.27 30.32
C LYS A 391 64.49 -7.74 28.88
N PRO A 392 63.51 -6.92 28.44
CA PRO A 392 63.50 -6.34 27.09
C PRO A 392 64.53 -5.19 26.91
N SER A 393 65.81 -5.45 27.21
CA SER A 393 66.90 -4.48 27.22
C SER A 393 68.23 -5.14 26.85
N ARG A 394 69.09 -4.39 26.13
CA ARG A 394 70.48 -4.75 25.80
C ARG A 394 71.49 -4.40 26.92
N THR A 395 71.04 -3.82 28.03
CA THR A 395 71.90 -3.42 29.18
C THR A 395 71.44 -3.95 30.53
N SER A 396 70.12 -4.13 30.73
CA SER A 396 69.57 -4.70 31.98
C SER A 396 69.07 -6.13 31.75
N GLY A 397 69.38 -7.04 32.67
CA GLY A 397 68.99 -8.46 32.59
C GLY A 397 69.80 -9.30 31.59
N VAL A 398 70.88 -8.75 31.03
CA VAL A 398 71.76 -9.41 30.05
C VAL A 398 72.40 -10.66 30.67
N VAL A 399 72.38 -11.76 29.91
CA VAL A 399 73.00 -13.04 30.30
C VAL A 399 74.31 -13.28 29.53
N GLY A 400 74.35 -12.88 28.25
CA GLY A 400 75.54 -12.92 27.42
C GLY A 400 75.25 -13.11 25.93
N TRP A 401 76.29 -13.34 25.15
CA TRP A 401 76.22 -13.59 23.71
C TRP A 401 76.09 -15.09 23.42
N VAL A 402 75.21 -15.46 22.49
CA VAL A 402 75.03 -16.84 22.01
C VAL A 402 75.02 -16.85 20.49
N LYS A 403 75.57 -17.89 19.86
CA LYS A 403 75.57 -18.04 18.39
C LYS A 403 74.14 -18.18 17.88
N ALA A 404 73.77 -17.46 16.82
CA ALA A 404 72.40 -17.41 16.32
C ALA A 404 71.82 -18.80 15.98
N LYS A 405 72.66 -19.72 15.48
CA LYS A 405 72.27 -21.11 15.16
C LYS A 405 71.90 -21.96 16.38
N ASP A 406 72.41 -21.62 17.57
CA ASP A 406 72.25 -22.39 18.82
C ASP A 406 70.99 -21.93 19.60
N LEU A 407 70.31 -20.90 19.11
CA LEU A 407 69.01 -20.42 19.56
C LEU A 407 67.90 -20.81 18.57
N SER A 408 66.69 -21.06 19.07
CA SER A 408 65.45 -20.98 18.29
C SER A 408 64.89 -19.58 18.48
N THR A 409 64.70 -18.80 17.41
CA THR A 409 64.31 -17.38 17.52
C THR A 409 63.17 -16.99 16.59
N TYR A 410 62.21 -16.23 17.10
CA TYR A 410 61.20 -15.53 16.30
C TYR A 410 61.38 -14.02 16.43
N SER A 411 61.06 -13.28 15.36
CA SER A 411 60.80 -11.83 15.47
C SER A 411 59.58 -11.61 16.37
N HIS A 412 59.60 -10.52 17.14
CA HIS A 412 58.42 -10.07 17.88
C HIS A 412 58.22 -8.56 17.76
N THR A 413 56.95 -8.18 17.66
CA THR A 413 56.47 -6.81 17.43
C THR A 413 55.19 -6.57 18.22
N GLY A 414 55.10 -5.42 18.89
CA GLY A 414 53.82 -4.93 19.42
C GLY A 414 52.87 -4.62 18.27
N VAL A 415 51.66 -5.14 18.34
CA VAL A 415 50.57 -4.88 17.38
C VAL A 415 49.80 -3.65 17.83
N ASP A 416 49.39 -3.62 19.11
CA ASP A 416 48.63 -2.54 19.72
C ASP A 416 48.78 -2.55 21.25
N ARG A 417 48.30 -1.48 21.91
CA ARG A 417 48.22 -1.36 23.38
C ARG A 417 46.79 -1.12 23.85
N ASP A 418 45.81 -1.45 23.00
CA ASP A 418 44.43 -1.07 23.22
C ASP A 418 43.78 -1.97 24.27
N SER A 419 42.90 -1.39 25.07
CA SER A 419 42.20 -2.10 26.14
C SER A 419 41.12 -3.02 25.55
N LYS A 420 41.48 -4.29 25.30
CA LYS A 420 40.56 -5.31 24.74
C LYS A 420 39.99 -6.19 25.84
N SER A 421 38.71 -6.53 25.75
CA SER A 421 38.06 -7.50 26.63
C SER A 421 37.86 -8.82 25.89
N PHE A 422 38.52 -9.87 26.34
CA PHE A 422 38.28 -11.24 25.90
C PHE A 422 37.73 -12.08 27.06
N TYR A 423 37.35 -13.32 26.78
CA TYR A 423 36.97 -14.34 27.75
C TYR A 423 37.86 -15.58 27.54
N ILE A 424 38.28 -16.22 28.63
CA ILE A 424 39.16 -17.40 28.58
C ILE A 424 38.33 -18.65 28.23
N LYS A 425 38.76 -19.43 27.24
CA LYS A 425 38.07 -20.65 26.76
C LYS A 425 38.16 -21.85 27.72
N GLY A 426 38.91 -21.75 28.81
CA GLY A 426 39.17 -22.86 29.72
C GLY A 426 40.18 -23.89 29.19
N THR A 427 41.05 -23.49 28.26
CA THR A 427 42.03 -24.38 27.61
C THR A 427 43.41 -23.74 27.53
N GLY A 428 44.45 -24.58 27.44
CA GLY A 428 45.85 -24.13 27.35
C GLY A 428 46.43 -23.66 28.68
N SER A 429 47.53 -22.89 28.57
CA SER A 429 48.37 -22.43 29.68
C SER A 429 48.70 -20.94 29.53
N ALA A 430 49.07 -20.28 30.63
CA ALA A 430 49.44 -18.87 30.68
C ALA A 430 50.87 -18.65 31.18
N TYR A 431 51.56 -17.64 30.62
CA TYR A 431 53.00 -17.43 30.79
C TYR A 431 53.33 -15.99 31.21
N SER A 432 54.51 -15.79 31.80
CA SER A 432 55.04 -14.48 32.22
C SER A 432 55.71 -13.70 31.08
N LYS A 433 56.04 -14.38 29.99
CA LYS A 433 56.52 -13.81 28.72
C LYS A 433 55.77 -14.46 27.54
N ALA A 434 55.56 -13.74 26.45
CA ALA A 434 55.01 -14.30 25.21
C ALA A 434 55.94 -15.40 24.66
N TRP A 435 55.37 -16.49 24.13
CA TRP A 435 56.13 -17.68 23.70
C TRP A 435 57.05 -18.26 24.80
N GLY A 436 56.57 -18.23 26.04
CA GLY A 436 57.27 -18.74 27.21
C GLY A 436 57.46 -20.27 27.22
N GLY A 437 58.49 -20.74 27.92
CA GLY A 437 58.72 -22.16 28.21
C GLY A 437 58.13 -22.59 29.56
N SER A 438 58.45 -23.80 30.02
CA SER A 438 57.95 -24.34 31.30
C SER A 438 58.39 -23.52 32.53
N LYS A 439 59.49 -22.76 32.45
CA LYS A 439 59.90 -21.82 33.51
C LYS A 439 59.24 -20.45 33.42
N ASP A 440 58.68 -20.09 32.26
CA ASP A 440 57.91 -18.86 32.12
C ASP A 440 56.46 -19.04 32.59
N LEU A 441 56.03 -20.27 32.88
CA LEU A 441 54.67 -20.67 33.24
C LEU A 441 54.15 -19.93 34.49
N VAL A 442 52.91 -19.44 34.43
CA VAL A 442 52.20 -18.76 35.53
C VAL A 442 50.94 -19.52 35.95
N TYR A 443 50.26 -20.14 34.98
CA TYR A 443 49.19 -21.11 35.18
C TYR A 443 49.37 -22.26 34.17
N GLU A 444 49.45 -23.49 34.67
CA GLU A 444 49.62 -24.69 33.84
C GLU A 444 48.33 -25.08 33.11
N ASP A 445 47.21 -25.06 33.84
CA ASP A 445 45.87 -25.35 33.34
C ASP A 445 44.96 -24.13 33.52
N MET A 446 44.31 -23.72 32.43
CA MET A 446 43.37 -22.60 32.39
C MET A 446 41.89 -23.02 32.61
N SER A 447 41.59 -24.31 32.79
CA SER A 447 40.21 -24.84 32.91
C SER A 447 39.36 -24.11 33.96
N LYS A 448 39.95 -23.84 35.14
CA LYS A 448 39.32 -23.13 36.28
C LYS A 448 38.96 -21.66 35.98
N TYR A 449 39.46 -21.13 34.87
CA TYR A 449 39.21 -19.78 34.38
C TYR A 449 38.32 -19.76 33.13
N ALA A 450 37.66 -20.87 32.77
CA ALA A 450 36.65 -20.88 31.72
C ALA A 450 35.61 -19.76 31.92
N ASN A 451 35.33 -19.01 30.86
CA ASN A 451 34.47 -17.83 30.83
C ASN A 451 34.87 -16.67 31.78
N TYR A 452 36.08 -16.66 32.37
CA TYR A 452 36.59 -15.48 33.06
C TYR A 452 36.94 -14.38 32.06
N LYS A 453 36.51 -13.15 32.35
CA LYS A 453 36.86 -11.95 31.57
C LYS A 453 38.35 -11.64 31.73
N PHE A 454 39.08 -11.66 30.62
CA PHE A 454 40.50 -11.32 30.52
C PHE A 454 40.67 -9.96 29.85
N THR A 455 41.07 -8.96 30.63
CA THR A 455 41.33 -7.59 30.15
C THR A 455 42.77 -7.48 29.68
N VAL A 456 42.93 -7.30 28.37
CA VAL A 456 44.20 -7.19 27.64
C VAL A 456 44.57 -5.72 27.48
N HIS A 457 45.86 -5.40 27.60
CA HIS A 457 46.40 -4.04 27.49
C HIS A 457 47.69 -3.96 26.65
N LEU A 458 48.05 -5.07 25.99
CA LEU A 458 49.13 -5.17 25.00
C LEU A 458 48.90 -6.42 24.17
N THR A 459 48.96 -6.25 22.85
CA THR A 459 48.98 -7.34 21.87
C THR A 459 50.37 -7.41 21.25
N GLU A 460 51.01 -8.57 21.24
CA GLU A 460 52.28 -8.81 20.52
C GLU A 460 52.13 -9.99 19.54
N ALA A 461 52.67 -9.82 18.34
CA ALA A 461 52.88 -10.92 17.40
C ALA A 461 54.26 -11.55 17.65
N VAL A 462 54.31 -12.88 17.76
CA VAL A 462 55.55 -13.65 17.89
C VAL A 462 55.57 -14.71 16.79
N GLY A 463 56.42 -14.51 15.77
CA GLY A 463 56.32 -15.27 14.53
C GLY A 463 54.99 -14.99 13.84
N THR A 464 54.20 -16.04 13.60
CA THR A 464 52.85 -15.97 12.99
C THR A 464 51.71 -15.89 14.02
N ASN A 465 52.02 -15.93 15.32
CA ASN A 465 51.04 -16.16 16.38
C ASN A 465 50.80 -14.89 17.21
N THR A 466 49.54 -14.58 17.52
CA THR A 466 49.15 -13.46 18.37
C THR A 466 49.14 -13.87 19.85
N TRP A 467 49.78 -13.05 20.68
CA TRP A 467 49.83 -13.19 22.13
C TRP A 467 49.25 -11.94 22.80
N TYR A 468 48.41 -12.17 23.80
CA TYR A 468 47.69 -11.14 24.53
C TYR A 468 48.17 -11.03 25.97
N ARG A 469 48.60 -9.83 26.40
CA ARG A 469 49.01 -9.57 27.79
C ARG A 469 47.89 -8.88 28.57
N GLY A 470 47.56 -9.46 29.72
CA GLY A 470 46.53 -8.95 30.63
C GLY A 470 46.86 -9.19 32.09
N GLN A 471 45.92 -8.88 32.98
CA GLN A 471 45.98 -9.26 34.40
C GLN A 471 44.96 -10.38 34.66
N LEU A 472 45.35 -11.39 35.45
CA LEU A 472 44.45 -12.41 35.98
C LEU A 472 44.84 -12.69 37.44
N ASN A 473 43.87 -12.57 38.37
CA ASN A 473 44.06 -12.73 39.82
C ASN A 473 45.33 -12.04 40.37
N GLY A 474 45.57 -10.79 39.97
CA GLY A 474 46.71 -9.98 40.40
C GLY A 474 48.04 -10.30 39.72
N LYS A 475 48.12 -11.32 38.86
CA LYS A 475 49.32 -11.67 38.08
C LYS A 475 49.21 -11.16 36.65
N THR A 476 50.30 -10.59 36.13
CA THR A 476 50.42 -10.27 34.71
C THR A 476 50.74 -11.53 33.92
N ILE A 477 49.91 -11.84 32.92
CA ILE A 477 50.03 -13.05 32.10
C ILE A 477 49.93 -12.76 30.61
N TRP A 478 50.53 -13.64 29.83
CA TRP A 478 50.39 -13.79 28.40
C TRP A 478 49.57 -15.04 28.09
N LEU A 479 48.56 -14.89 27.23
CA LEU A 479 47.78 -15.99 26.66
C LEU A 479 47.91 -15.97 25.13
N HIS A 480 47.93 -17.17 24.54
CA HIS A 480 47.86 -17.36 23.09
C HIS A 480 46.43 -17.12 22.59
N GLU A 481 46.26 -16.54 21.40
CA GLU A 481 44.94 -16.20 20.84
C GLU A 481 43.96 -17.40 20.77
N ALA A 482 44.48 -18.60 20.53
CA ALA A 482 43.69 -19.83 20.50
C ALA A 482 42.88 -20.08 21.79
N TYR A 483 43.37 -19.60 22.95
CA TYR A 483 42.80 -19.85 24.29
C TYR A 483 41.81 -18.78 24.76
N VAL A 484 41.52 -17.77 23.94
CA VAL A 484 40.55 -16.71 24.25
C VAL A 484 39.44 -16.61 23.21
N VAL A 485 38.30 -16.03 23.59
CA VAL A 485 37.13 -15.78 22.74
C VAL A 485 36.57 -14.38 23.00
N THR A 486 35.87 -13.80 22.01
CA THR A 486 35.10 -12.57 22.16
C THR A 486 33.63 -12.90 22.41
N HIS A 487 33.03 -12.22 23.39
CA HIS A 487 31.58 -12.25 23.64
C HIS A 487 31.01 -10.84 23.40
N SER A 488 29.88 -10.75 22.73
CA SER A 488 29.16 -9.49 22.52
C SER A 488 27.65 -9.70 22.55
N GLN A 489 26.94 -8.74 23.16
CA GLN A 489 25.48 -8.63 23.15
C GLN A 489 25.07 -7.34 22.44
N SER A 490 23.92 -7.38 21.77
CA SER A 490 23.33 -6.22 21.09
C SER A 490 21.81 -6.33 21.05
N HIS A 491 21.12 -5.20 20.96
CA HIS A 491 19.67 -5.18 20.80
C HIS A 491 19.29 -5.45 19.33
N THR A 492 18.11 -6.04 19.14
CA THR A 492 17.55 -6.36 17.82
C THR A 492 16.03 -6.26 17.89
N SER A 493 15.32 -6.37 16.77
CA SER A 493 13.85 -6.42 16.76
C SER A 493 13.35 -7.40 15.71
N LYS A 494 13.30 -8.67 16.10
CA LYS A 494 12.83 -9.78 15.25
C LYS A 494 11.64 -10.49 15.88
N LEU A 495 10.85 -11.12 15.03
CA LEU A 495 9.93 -12.18 15.40
C LEU A 495 10.55 -13.52 14.95
N GLY A 496 10.32 -14.60 15.70
CA GLY A 496 10.93 -15.90 15.40
C GLY A 496 10.05 -17.10 15.77
N HIS A 497 10.11 -18.14 14.93
CA HIS A 497 9.55 -19.48 15.21
C HIS A 497 10.67 -20.49 15.37
N ILE A 498 10.56 -21.36 16.38
CA ILE A 498 11.47 -22.50 16.58
C ILE A 498 11.22 -23.54 15.48
N VAL A 499 12.26 -23.94 14.75
CA VAL A 499 12.12 -24.76 13.52
C VAL A 499 11.80 -26.23 13.78
N SER A 500 12.11 -26.78 14.97
CA SER A 500 11.74 -28.15 15.34
C SER A 500 11.69 -28.34 16.86
N SER A 501 11.03 -29.40 17.31
CA SER A 501 10.95 -29.79 18.72
C SER A 501 12.31 -30.15 19.34
N ASN A 502 13.31 -30.51 18.54
CA ASN A 502 14.64 -30.91 19.03
C ASN A 502 15.59 -29.74 19.30
N VAL A 503 15.18 -28.50 19.05
CA VAL A 503 15.99 -27.29 19.25
C VAL A 503 16.35 -27.11 20.73
N LYS A 504 17.58 -26.63 20.99
CA LYS A 504 18.09 -26.36 22.33
C LYS A 504 17.87 -24.90 22.73
N ILE A 505 17.24 -24.72 23.90
CA ILE A 505 17.03 -23.42 24.55
C ILE A 505 18.00 -23.34 25.73
N PHE A 506 19.07 -22.58 25.57
CA PHE A 506 20.14 -22.37 26.54
C PHE A 506 19.74 -21.34 27.59
N THR A 507 20.21 -21.47 28.84
CA THR A 507 20.01 -20.44 29.87
C THR A 507 20.98 -19.27 29.72
N ASP A 508 22.18 -19.55 29.22
CA ASP A 508 23.30 -18.62 28.99
C ASP A 508 23.87 -18.91 27.59
N PRO A 509 23.93 -17.93 26.66
CA PRO A 509 24.44 -18.17 25.31
C PRO A 509 25.95 -18.44 25.30
N TYR A 510 26.65 -18.13 26.39
CA TYR A 510 28.09 -18.33 26.56
C TYR A 510 28.45 -19.68 27.20
N SER A 511 27.46 -20.50 27.58
CA SER A 511 27.69 -21.82 28.17
C SER A 511 26.86 -22.93 27.51
N ASN A 512 27.55 -23.97 27.04
CA ASN A 512 26.91 -25.19 26.54
C ASN A 512 26.45 -26.15 27.65
N SER A 513 26.67 -25.83 28.94
CA SER A 513 26.41 -26.74 30.07
C SER A 513 24.97 -26.76 30.57
N SER A 514 24.12 -25.80 30.17
CA SER A 514 22.73 -25.70 30.65
C SER A 514 21.78 -25.30 29.53
N TYR A 515 20.94 -26.25 29.12
CA TYR A 515 19.86 -26.04 28.16
C TYR A 515 18.67 -26.95 28.47
N LYS A 516 17.50 -26.56 27.97
CA LYS A 516 16.29 -27.40 27.84
C LYS A 516 15.99 -27.64 26.36
N THR A 517 15.23 -28.69 26.04
CA THR A 517 14.74 -28.94 24.68
C THR A 517 13.46 -28.14 24.42
N ALA A 518 13.17 -27.77 23.17
CA ALA A 518 12.00 -26.98 22.80
C ALA A 518 10.68 -27.78 22.87
N GLU A 519 10.74 -29.05 22.50
CA GLU A 519 9.64 -30.03 22.51
C GLU A 519 8.40 -29.54 21.74
N GLU A 520 7.24 -30.15 21.96
CA GLU A 520 5.97 -29.58 21.51
C GLU A 520 5.65 -28.27 22.25
N THR A 521 6.15 -28.10 23.49
CA THR A 521 5.89 -26.93 24.36
C THR A 521 6.18 -25.60 23.66
N TYR A 522 7.39 -25.43 23.13
CA TYR A 522 7.87 -24.16 22.57
C TYR A 522 7.80 -24.09 21.03
N THR A 523 7.26 -25.10 20.36
CA THR A 523 7.01 -25.05 18.90
C THR A 523 5.62 -24.51 18.56
N ASN A 524 5.41 -24.19 17.27
CA ASN A 524 4.15 -23.69 16.70
C ASN A 524 3.61 -22.37 17.29
N GLN A 525 4.50 -21.54 17.85
CA GLN A 525 4.20 -20.16 18.26
C GLN A 525 5.34 -19.21 17.89
N VAL A 526 5.01 -17.94 17.70
CA VAL A 526 5.97 -16.86 17.45
C VAL A 526 6.46 -16.23 18.74
N TYR A 527 7.76 -15.96 18.80
CA TYR A 527 8.46 -15.27 19.88
C TYR A 527 8.93 -13.89 19.43
N TYR A 528 8.94 -12.94 20.35
CA TYR A 528 9.70 -11.72 20.18
C TYR A 528 11.17 -11.97 20.49
N ILE A 529 12.04 -11.39 19.67
CA ILE A 529 13.48 -11.40 19.85
C ILE A 529 13.92 -9.94 19.94
N LYS A 530 14.32 -9.53 21.14
CA LYS A 530 14.73 -8.15 21.45
C LYS A 530 16.22 -8.02 21.80
N GLU A 531 16.93 -9.15 21.91
CA GLU A 531 18.38 -9.19 22.15
C GLU A 531 19.03 -10.35 21.38
N GLN A 532 20.28 -10.15 20.98
CA GLN A 532 21.12 -11.14 20.33
C GLN A 532 22.52 -11.15 20.94
N ALA A 533 23.14 -12.33 21.01
CA ALA A 533 24.49 -12.55 21.52
C ALA A 533 25.33 -13.27 20.46
N VAL A 534 26.63 -12.95 20.38
CA VAL A 534 27.58 -13.64 19.51
C VAL A 534 28.71 -14.23 20.35
N THR A 535 28.97 -15.52 20.16
CA THR A 535 30.13 -16.22 20.75
C THR A 535 30.71 -17.21 19.73
N ASN A 536 32.04 -17.25 19.64
CA ASN A 536 32.77 -18.16 18.74
C ASN A 536 32.25 -18.16 17.27
N GLY A 537 31.79 -17.00 16.79
CA GLY A 537 31.19 -16.82 15.46
C GLY A 537 29.69 -17.19 15.36
N GLN A 538 29.15 -17.93 16.33
CA GLN A 538 27.74 -18.31 16.36
C GLN A 538 26.87 -17.18 16.93
N THR A 539 25.74 -16.90 16.28
CA THR A 539 24.72 -15.97 16.80
C THR A 539 23.62 -16.73 17.55
N TYR A 540 23.23 -16.19 18.71
CA TYR A 540 22.12 -16.64 19.54
C TYR A 540 21.11 -15.50 19.72
N TYR A 541 19.83 -15.82 19.76
CA TYR A 541 18.71 -14.92 19.96
C TYR A 541 18.02 -15.20 21.30
N LEU A 542 17.72 -14.15 22.06
CA LEU A 542 16.91 -14.24 23.27
C LEU A 542 15.44 -14.25 22.89
N ILE A 543 14.76 -15.38 23.06
CA ILE A 543 13.33 -15.52 22.77
C ILE A 543 12.45 -15.20 23.98
N SER A 544 11.39 -14.43 23.76
CA SER A 544 10.37 -14.09 24.75
C SER A 544 8.95 -14.21 24.18
N ILE A 545 7.98 -14.57 25.02
CA ILE A 545 6.55 -14.52 24.67
C ILE A 545 5.98 -13.09 24.71
N GLU A 546 6.68 -12.15 25.35
CA GLU A 546 6.37 -10.72 25.44
C GLU A 546 7.35 -9.89 24.58
N PRO A 547 7.00 -8.66 24.17
CA PRO A 547 7.90 -7.78 23.41
C PRO A 547 9.03 -7.16 24.28
N SER A 548 9.60 -7.93 25.21
CA SER A 548 10.58 -7.52 26.22
C SER A 548 11.81 -8.43 26.22
N ARG A 549 12.93 -7.90 26.72
CA ARG A 549 14.18 -8.64 26.99
C ARG A 549 14.31 -9.13 28.44
N THR A 550 13.35 -8.78 29.31
CA THR A 550 13.32 -9.16 30.73
C THR A 550 12.07 -9.95 31.10
N ASN A 551 10.93 -9.59 30.52
CA ASN A 551 9.63 -10.20 30.79
C ASN A 551 9.33 -11.25 29.70
N GLY A 552 8.57 -12.29 30.04
CA GLY A 552 8.24 -13.40 29.14
C GLY A 552 9.43 -14.23 28.61
N VAL A 553 10.64 -14.01 29.13
CA VAL A 553 11.88 -14.59 28.59
C VAL A 553 11.91 -16.12 28.77
N ILE A 554 12.14 -16.83 27.67
CA ILE A 554 12.15 -18.30 27.62
C ILE A 554 13.57 -18.89 27.63
N GLY A 555 14.54 -18.16 27.06
CA GLY A 555 15.96 -18.51 26.99
C GLY A 555 16.61 -18.12 25.66
N TRP A 556 17.84 -18.58 25.45
CA TRP A 556 18.64 -18.29 24.25
C TRP A 556 18.60 -19.46 23.27
N VAL A 557 18.37 -19.19 21.99
CA VAL A 557 18.33 -20.19 20.91
C VAL A 557 19.27 -19.76 19.80
N ARG A 558 19.91 -20.69 19.09
CA ARG A 558 20.80 -20.33 17.97
C ARG A 558 20.00 -19.69 16.83
N ALA A 559 20.63 -18.76 16.10
CA ALA A 559 20.00 -18.11 14.95
C ALA A 559 19.67 -19.07 13.80
N GLU A 560 20.38 -20.21 13.69
CA GLU A 560 20.12 -21.29 12.72
C GLU A 560 18.90 -22.16 13.08
N ASP A 561 18.54 -22.23 14.36
CA ASP A 561 17.42 -23.01 14.90
C ASP A 561 16.09 -22.21 14.88
N LEU A 562 16.09 -21.01 14.30
CA LEU A 562 14.96 -20.08 14.28
C LEU A 562 14.69 -19.53 12.87
N SER A 563 13.48 -19.77 12.37
CA SER A 563 12.93 -18.96 11.27
C SER A 563 12.65 -17.56 11.81
N THR A 564 13.33 -16.51 11.32
CA THR A 564 13.15 -15.14 11.84
C THR A 564 12.88 -14.10 10.76
N TYR A 565 12.03 -13.12 11.08
CA TYR A 565 11.85 -11.90 10.31
C TYR A 565 12.09 -10.67 11.19
N SER A 566 12.66 -9.61 10.63
CA SER A 566 12.66 -8.29 11.27
C SER A 566 11.23 -7.72 11.28
N HIS A 567 10.87 -6.99 12.33
CA HIS A 567 9.55 -6.34 12.46
C HIS A 567 9.67 -4.88 12.91
N THR A 568 8.83 -4.02 12.34
CA THR A 568 8.80 -2.58 12.58
C THR A 568 7.37 -2.03 12.55
N SER A 569 7.07 -1.12 13.48
CA SER A 569 5.81 -0.38 13.49
C SER A 569 5.77 0.62 12.33
N VAL A 570 4.78 0.48 11.45
CA VAL A 570 4.60 1.31 10.25
C VAL A 570 3.67 2.49 10.52
N ASN A 571 2.61 2.28 11.30
CA ASN A 571 1.58 3.30 11.52
C ASN A 571 0.72 2.99 12.76
N SER A 572 0.45 4.00 13.59
CA SER A 572 -0.40 3.89 14.79
C SER A 572 -1.69 4.70 14.70
N ASN A 573 -2.01 5.29 13.54
CA ASN A 573 -3.27 6.02 13.35
C ASN A 573 -4.41 5.00 13.21
N VAL A 574 -5.58 5.33 13.76
CA VAL A 574 -6.76 4.48 13.67
C VAL A 574 -7.23 4.38 12.21
N LYS A 575 -7.47 3.16 11.74
CA LYS A 575 -7.98 2.85 10.39
C LYS A 575 -9.11 1.83 10.49
N THR A 576 -10.21 2.08 9.78
CA THR A 576 -11.25 1.08 9.56
C THR A 576 -10.92 0.25 8.32
N PHE A 577 -10.94 -1.07 8.44
CA PHE A 577 -11.06 -2.00 7.33
C PHE A 577 -12.29 -2.89 7.53
N TYR A 578 -12.63 -3.66 6.49
CA TYR A 578 -13.62 -4.74 6.56
C TYR A 578 -12.94 -6.08 6.34
N ILE A 579 -13.40 -7.12 7.02
CA ILE A 579 -12.85 -8.47 6.89
C ILE A 579 -13.32 -9.12 5.56
N LYS A 580 -12.43 -9.84 4.86
CA LYS A 580 -12.75 -10.54 3.60
C LYS A 580 -13.47 -11.87 3.76
N GLY A 581 -13.50 -12.44 4.97
CA GLY A 581 -14.05 -13.77 5.22
C GLY A 581 -13.07 -14.91 4.88
N THR A 582 -11.76 -14.65 4.93
CA THR A 582 -10.72 -15.61 4.55
C THR A 582 -9.52 -15.53 5.50
N GLY A 583 -8.78 -16.64 5.61
CA GLY A 583 -7.62 -16.75 6.49
C GLY A 583 -7.97 -16.89 7.97
N SER A 584 -6.97 -16.68 8.81
CA SER A 584 -7.02 -16.83 10.27
C SER A 584 -6.53 -15.56 10.97
N ALA A 585 -6.86 -15.41 12.26
CA ALA A 585 -6.42 -14.28 13.09
C ALA A 585 -5.67 -14.75 14.34
N TYR A 586 -4.67 -13.96 14.74
CA TYR A 586 -3.66 -14.37 15.73
C TYR A 586 -3.50 -13.34 16.86
N SER A 587 -2.98 -13.77 17.99
CA SER A 587 -2.67 -12.93 19.17
C SER A 587 -1.36 -12.15 19.01
N LYS A 588 -0.47 -12.60 18.11
CA LYS A 588 0.78 -11.95 17.71
C LYS A 588 0.85 -11.86 16.18
N ALA A 589 1.53 -10.86 15.63
CA ALA A 589 1.78 -10.79 14.18
C ALA A 589 2.65 -11.98 13.74
N TRP A 590 2.37 -12.56 12.56
CA TRP A 590 3.04 -13.79 12.08
C TRP A 590 2.98 -14.96 13.09
N GLY A 591 1.85 -15.09 13.80
CA GLY A 591 1.61 -16.17 14.76
C GLY A 591 1.50 -17.57 14.15
N GLY A 592 1.73 -18.60 14.97
CA GLY A 592 1.52 -20.01 14.65
C GLY A 592 0.16 -20.53 15.12
N SER A 593 -0.06 -21.85 15.04
CA SER A 593 -1.32 -22.47 15.47
C SER A 593 -1.59 -22.33 16.97
N LYS A 594 -0.58 -22.08 17.81
CA LYS A 594 -0.76 -21.74 19.24
C LYS A 594 -1.01 -20.25 19.51
N ASP A 595 -0.72 -19.37 18.54
CA ASP A 595 -1.06 -17.94 18.64
C ASP A 595 -2.49 -17.66 18.15
N LEU A 596 -3.16 -18.66 17.58
CA LEU A 596 -4.47 -18.58 16.93
C LEU A 596 -5.56 -18.04 17.88
N VAL A 597 -6.35 -17.07 17.42
CA VAL A 597 -7.50 -16.51 18.15
C VAL A 597 -8.81 -16.81 17.44
N TYR A 598 -8.77 -16.88 16.11
CA TYR A 598 -9.84 -17.35 15.24
C TYR A 598 -9.21 -18.18 14.10
N GLU A 599 -9.63 -19.44 13.98
CA GLU A 599 -9.12 -20.37 12.96
C GLU A 599 -9.65 -20.02 11.56
N ASP A 600 -10.96 -19.80 11.46
CA ASP A 600 -11.63 -19.37 10.24
C ASP A 600 -12.32 -18.01 10.44
N MET A 601 -11.99 -17.07 9.56
CA MET A 601 -12.57 -15.73 9.51
C MET A 601 -13.85 -15.61 8.68
N SER A 602 -14.33 -16.69 8.04
CA SER A 602 -15.52 -16.70 7.16
C SER A 602 -16.77 -16.06 7.80
N GLN A 603 -17.04 -16.41 9.06
CA GLN A 603 -18.16 -15.91 9.87
C GLN A 603 -18.13 -14.39 10.10
N TYR A 604 -16.99 -13.73 9.88
CA TYR A 604 -16.79 -12.29 10.07
C TYR A 604 -16.72 -11.53 8.74
N ILE A 605 -17.22 -12.11 7.64
CA ILE A 605 -17.19 -11.45 6.32
C ILE A 605 -17.95 -10.11 6.34
N ASN A 606 -17.27 -9.04 5.89
CA ASN A 606 -17.73 -7.65 5.94
C ASN A 606 -17.79 -6.98 7.33
N GLU A 607 -17.43 -7.67 8.43
CA GLU A 607 -17.39 -7.04 9.76
C GLU A 607 -16.36 -5.91 9.84
N GLU A 608 -16.66 -4.89 10.66
CA GLU A 608 -15.77 -3.73 10.82
C GLU A 608 -14.57 -4.06 11.71
N PHE A 609 -13.37 -4.05 11.12
CA PHE A 609 -12.11 -4.23 11.81
C PHE A 609 -11.43 -2.89 12.04
N THR A 610 -11.58 -2.33 13.25
CA THR A 610 -10.89 -1.10 13.67
C THR A 610 -9.45 -1.43 14.07
N VAL A 611 -8.52 -1.05 13.19
CA VAL A 611 -7.06 -1.19 13.34
C VAL A 611 -6.51 0.02 14.09
N HIS A 612 -5.61 -0.21 15.03
CA HIS A 612 -4.93 0.83 15.82
C HIS A 612 -3.40 0.66 15.86
N LEU A 613 -2.86 -0.39 15.23
CA LEU A 613 -1.43 -0.51 14.92
C LEU A 613 -1.24 -1.29 13.61
N THR A 614 -0.31 -0.84 12.78
CA THR A 614 0.19 -1.52 11.59
C THR A 614 1.66 -1.86 11.81
N GLU A 615 2.06 -3.11 11.64
CA GLU A 615 3.46 -3.56 11.64
C GLU A 615 3.81 -4.22 10.31
N ALA A 616 5.04 -4.01 9.83
CA ALA A 616 5.62 -4.81 8.77
C ALA A 616 6.41 -5.96 9.41
N VAL A 617 6.21 -7.19 8.91
CA VAL A 617 6.97 -8.38 9.32
C VAL A 617 7.53 -9.02 8.05
N GLY A 618 8.84 -8.89 7.85
CA GLY A 618 9.47 -9.21 6.56
C GLY A 618 8.91 -8.31 5.45
N SER A 619 8.37 -8.91 4.39
CA SER A 619 7.71 -8.22 3.27
C SER A 619 6.23 -7.91 3.49
N ASN A 620 5.63 -8.35 4.61
CA ASN A 620 4.19 -8.48 4.76
C ASN A 620 3.63 -7.49 5.79
N THR A 621 2.52 -6.83 5.48
CA THR A 621 1.81 -5.94 6.41
C THR A 621 0.84 -6.73 7.30
N TRP A 622 0.91 -6.46 8.60
CA TRP A 622 0.03 -6.99 9.63
C TRP A 622 -0.71 -5.87 10.34
N TYR A 623 -1.99 -6.07 10.60
CA TYR A 623 -2.90 -5.09 11.19
C TYR A 623 -3.43 -5.57 12.54
N ARG A 624 -3.14 -4.82 13.62
CA ARG A 624 -3.68 -5.07 14.96
C ARG A 624 -4.94 -4.25 15.21
N GLY A 625 -6.02 -4.93 15.55
CA GLY A 625 -7.31 -4.31 15.87
C GLY A 625 -8.01 -5.02 17.02
N LYS A 626 -9.26 -4.63 17.26
CA LYS A 626 -10.18 -5.42 18.11
C LYS A 626 -11.29 -6.02 17.26
N LEU A 627 -11.69 -7.25 17.60
CA LEU A 627 -12.86 -7.94 17.04
C LEU A 627 -13.51 -8.71 18.19
N ASN A 628 -14.83 -8.54 18.39
CA ASN A 628 -15.61 -9.18 19.46
C ASN A 628 -14.90 -9.14 20.84
N GLY A 629 -14.39 -7.94 21.20
CA GLY A 629 -13.66 -7.67 22.44
C GLY A 629 -12.19 -8.12 22.46
N LYS A 630 -11.80 -9.13 21.68
CA LYS A 630 -10.43 -9.65 21.62
C LYS A 630 -9.52 -8.74 20.78
N THR A 631 -8.27 -8.56 21.21
CA THR A 631 -7.22 -7.95 20.38
C THR A 631 -6.65 -9.01 19.44
N ILE A 632 -6.62 -8.73 18.13
CA ILE A 632 -6.14 -9.68 17.11
C ILE A 632 -5.27 -8.99 16.06
N TRP A 633 -4.44 -9.80 15.41
CA TRP A 633 -3.67 -9.48 14.22
C TRP A 633 -4.24 -10.20 13.00
N LEU A 634 -4.52 -9.45 11.92
CA LEU A 634 -4.79 -9.98 10.58
C LEU A 634 -3.62 -9.66 9.64
N HIS A 635 -3.37 -10.55 8.68
CA HIS A 635 -2.55 -10.27 7.51
C HIS A 635 -3.33 -9.41 6.51
N GLU A 636 -2.65 -8.52 5.78
CA GLU A 636 -3.28 -7.58 4.84
C GLU A 636 -4.13 -8.26 3.74
N ALA A 637 -3.76 -9.47 3.33
CA ALA A 637 -4.52 -10.23 2.34
C ALA A 637 -5.96 -10.52 2.76
N TYR A 638 -6.26 -10.52 4.07
CA TYR A 638 -7.55 -10.89 4.68
C TYR A 638 -8.47 -9.69 5.00
N VAL A 639 -8.03 -8.45 4.69
CA VAL A 639 -8.84 -7.23 4.85
C VAL A 639 -9.07 -6.50 3.53
N LYS A 640 -10.08 -5.61 3.48
CA LYS A 640 -10.42 -4.71 2.36
C LYS A 640 -10.85 -3.34 2.89
N SER A 641 -10.60 -2.27 2.14
CA SER A 641 -10.96 -0.89 2.53
C SER A 641 -12.42 -0.50 2.28
N TYR A 642 -13.15 -1.32 1.51
CA TYR A 642 -14.56 -1.10 1.16
C TYR A 642 -15.34 -2.41 1.06
N ILE A 643 -16.65 -2.33 1.20
CA ILE A 643 -17.61 -3.39 0.84
C ILE A 643 -18.25 -3.06 -0.51
N LYS A 644 -18.70 -4.09 -1.26
CA LYS A 644 -19.40 -3.96 -2.55
C LYS A 644 -20.79 -4.59 -2.47
N SER A 645 -21.76 -4.05 -3.21
CA SER A 645 -23.03 -4.72 -3.50
C SER A 645 -23.47 -4.48 -4.95
N ASN A 646 -24.38 -5.33 -5.44
CA ASN A 646 -25.13 -5.03 -6.66
C ASN A 646 -26.06 -3.82 -6.45
N THR A 647 -26.48 -3.18 -7.53
CA THR A 647 -27.53 -2.14 -7.55
C THR A 647 -28.15 -2.05 -8.97
N SER A 648 -29.21 -1.26 -9.16
CA SER A 648 -29.77 -1.00 -10.49
C SER A 648 -30.21 0.45 -10.61
N LYS A 649 -29.29 1.31 -11.06
CA LYS A 649 -29.52 2.75 -11.24
C LYS A 649 -29.08 3.23 -12.61
N LEU A 650 -29.71 4.30 -13.08
CA LEU A 650 -29.17 5.17 -14.12
C LEU A 650 -28.55 6.42 -13.47
N GLY A 651 -27.50 6.97 -14.07
CA GLY A 651 -26.78 8.12 -13.50
C GLY A 651 -26.21 9.09 -14.54
N HIS A 652 -26.22 10.37 -14.19
CA HIS A 652 -25.52 11.46 -14.91
C HIS A 652 -24.42 12.04 -14.04
N ILE A 653 -23.27 12.34 -14.63
CA ILE A 653 -22.17 13.05 -13.96
C ILE A 653 -22.51 14.55 -13.85
N LYS A 654 -22.51 15.09 -12.63
CA LYS A 654 -22.94 16.47 -12.34
C LYS A 654 -22.04 17.57 -12.91
N SER A 655 -20.76 17.29 -13.15
CA SER A 655 -19.79 18.30 -13.62
C SER A 655 -18.58 17.69 -14.32
N ALA A 656 -17.99 18.42 -15.27
CA ALA A 656 -16.74 18.04 -15.94
C ALA A 656 -15.55 17.89 -14.97
N LYS A 657 -15.63 18.49 -13.77
CA LYS A 657 -14.59 18.40 -12.72
C LYS A 657 -14.64 17.09 -11.91
N VAL A 658 -15.71 16.30 -12.02
CA VAL A 658 -15.89 15.05 -11.28
C VAL A 658 -14.77 14.06 -11.57
N LYS A 659 -14.30 13.36 -10.53
CA LYS A 659 -13.25 12.34 -10.63
C LYS A 659 -13.84 10.96 -10.93
N ILE A 660 -13.28 10.30 -11.94
CA ILE A 660 -13.55 8.92 -12.31
C ILE A 660 -12.30 8.09 -11.97
N TYR A 661 -12.38 7.30 -10.90
CA TYR A 661 -11.31 6.48 -10.38
C TYR A 661 -11.24 5.14 -11.12
N ASN A 662 -10.03 4.64 -11.38
CA ASN A 662 -9.85 3.35 -12.06
C ASN A 662 -10.02 2.17 -11.07
N SER A 663 -9.61 2.34 -9.81
CA SER A 663 -9.85 1.42 -8.69
C SER A 663 -10.13 2.20 -7.41
N LEU A 664 -10.87 1.61 -6.47
CA LEU A 664 -11.10 2.14 -5.12
C LEU A 664 -9.93 1.84 -4.16
N GLU A 665 -8.93 1.08 -4.60
CA GLU A 665 -7.73 0.75 -3.82
C GLU A 665 -6.65 1.85 -3.92
N SER A 666 -6.80 2.80 -4.85
CA SER A 666 -5.84 3.88 -5.09
C SER A 666 -6.54 5.15 -5.59
N GLU A 667 -6.89 6.05 -4.66
CA GLU A 667 -7.54 7.33 -4.98
C GLU A 667 -6.66 8.29 -5.81
N SER A 668 -5.36 8.02 -5.94
CA SER A 668 -4.47 8.74 -6.86
C SER A 668 -4.66 8.36 -8.33
N SER A 669 -5.24 7.20 -8.64
CA SER A 669 -5.48 6.75 -10.03
C SER A 669 -6.88 7.14 -10.52
N TYR A 670 -7.02 8.40 -10.94
CA TYR A 670 -8.26 8.95 -11.49
C TYR A 670 -8.05 9.76 -12.77
N LYS A 671 -9.13 9.93 -13.54
CA LYS A 671 -9.28 10.89 -14.64
C LYS A 671 -10.44 11.82 -14.35
N THR A 672 -10.41 13.05 -14.83
CA THR A 672 -11.59 13.93 -14.77
C THR A 672 -12.62 13.52 -15.81
N ALA A 673 -13.90 13.78 -15.55
CA ALA A 673 -14.98 13.51 -16.50
C ALA A 673 -14.83 14.32 -17.79
N GLY A 674 -14.38 15.58 -17.66
CA GLY A 674 -14.24 16.53 -18.77
C GLY A 674 -15.55 16.72 -19.53
N GLU A 675 -15.46 17.24 -20.76
CA GLU A 675 -16.60 17.21 -21.67
C GLU A 675 -16.91 15.79 -22.15
N LYS A 676 -15.93 14.88 -22.16
CA LYS A 676 -16.08 13.51 -22.70
C LYS A 676 -17.20 12.75 -22.00
N TYR A 677 -17.22 12.78 -20.68
CA TYR A 677 -18.10 11.95 -19.86
C TYR A 677 -19.32 12.71 -19.27
N THR A 678 -19.44 14.04 -19.45
CA THR A 678 -20.68 14.77 -19.09
C THR A 678 -21.80 14.63 -20.12
N ASN A 679 -23.01 15.03 -19.73
CA ASN A 679 -24.21 15.14 -20.57
C ASN A 679 -24.67 13.82 -21.23
N GLN A 680 -24.33 12.68 -20.61
CA GLN A 680 -24.81 11.36 -21.01
C GLN A 680 -25.16 10.49 -19.80
N VAL A 681 -26.12 9.58 -19.99
CA VAL A 681 -26.56 8.64 -18.95
C VAL A 681 -25.75 7.34 -18.95
N TYR A 682 -25.37 6.91 -17.75
CA TYR A 682 -24.66 5.68 -17.43
C TYR A 682 -25.57 4.68 -16.74
N TYR A 683 -25.31 3.39 -16.96
CA TYR A 683 -25.83 2.34 -16.10
C TYR A 683 -24.91 2.18 -14.89
N ILE A 684 -25.50 1.95 -13.73
CA ILE A 684 -24.82 1.65 -12.48
C ILE A 684 -25.37 0.33 -11.98
N LYS A 685 -24.53 -0.72 -12.07
CA LYS A 685 -24.88 -2.10 -11.68
C LYS A 685 -24.11 -2.62 -10.46
N GLU A 686 -23.10 -1.89 -10.01
CA GLU A 686 -22.35 -2.18 -8.79
C GLU A 686 -22.12 -0.88 -8.00
N GLN A 687 -22.20 -0.97 -6.67
CA GLN A 687 -21.95 0.11 -5.73
C GLN A 687 -20.97 -0.37 -4.66
N ALA A 688 -20.22 0.56 -4.06
CA ALA A 688 -19.29 0.28 -2.99
C ALA A 688 -19.44 1.29 -1.84
N PHE A 689 -19.12 0.86 -0.63
CA PHE A 689 -19.21 1.68 0.58
C PHE A 689 -17.91 1.64 1.36
N THR A 690 -17.46 2.82 1.77
CA THR A 690 -16.52 3.06 2.86
C THR A 690 -17.28 3.65 4.05
N LYS A 691 -16.62 3.85 5.19
CA LYS A 691 -17.25 4.36 6.43
C LYS A 691 -17.86 5.78 6.29
N SER A 692 -17.46 6.56 5.30
CA SER A 692 -17.98 7.93 5.08
C SER A 692 -18.47 8.20 3.64
N GLN A 693 -18.14 7.34 2.67
CA GLN A 693 -18.38 7.61 1.25
C GLN A 693 -18.92 6.37 0.52
N SER A 694 -20.01 6.55 -0.23
CA SER A 694 -20.48 5.61 -1.23
C SER A 694 -19.98 5.96 -2.64
N TYR A 695 -19.69 4.93 -3.43
CA TYR A 695 -19.17 5.00 -4.79
C TYR A 695 -20.02 4.14 -5.74
N TYR A 696 -20.15 4.57 -6.98
CA TYR A 696 -20.88 3.88 -8.05
C TYR A 696 -19.96 3.52 -9.22
N LEU A 697 -20.05 2.28 -9.68
CA LEU A 697 -19.38 1.83 -10.89
C LEU A 697 -20.23 2.22 -12.11
N ILE A 698 -19.79 3.22 -12.86
CA ILE A 698 -20.51 3.70 -14.05
C ILE A 698 -20.07 2.92 -15.31
N SER A 699 -21.06 2.53 -16.12
CA SER A 699 -20.86 1.86 -17.40
C SER A 699 -21.70 2.48 -18.52
N LEU A 700 -21.17 2.43 -19.74
CA LEU A 700 -21.90 2.79 -20.96
C LEU A 700 -22.91 1.70 -21.37
N GLU A 701 -22.72 0.45 -20.92
CA GLU A 701 -23.58 -0.70 -21.16
C GLU A 701 -24.32 -1.13 -19.87
N PRO A 702 -25.43 -1.89 -19.94
CA PRO A 702 -26.14 -2.39 -18.76
C PRO A 702 -25.40 -3.52 -17.99
N SER A 703 -24.06 -3.42 -17.88
CA SER A 703 -23.15 -4.42 -17.32
C SER A 703 -22.18 -3.81 -16.31
N ARG A 704 -21.75 -4.61 -15.33
CA ARG A 704 -20.65 -4.28 -14.40
C ARG A 704 -19.26 -4.71 -14.89
N VAL A 705 -19.17 -5.24 -16.12
CA VAL A 705 -17.93 -5.75 -16.74
C VAL A 705 -17.71 -5.08 -18.10
N ASN A 706 -18.71 -5.12 -18.98
CA ASN A 706 -18.65 -4.49 -20.29
C ASN A 706 -19.03 -3.01 -20.18
N GLY A 707 -18.52 -2.17 -21.09
CA GLY A 707 -18.78 -0.73 -21.14
C GLY A 707 -18.27 0.10 -19.95
N VAL A 708 -17.58 -0.51 -18.98
CA VAL A 708 -17.19 0.11 -17.70
C VAL A 708 -16.27 1.31 -17.92
N VAL A 709 -16.61 2.44 -17.28
CA VAL A 709 -15.87 3.71 -17.38
C VAL A 709 -15.01 3.97 -16.14
N GLY A 710 -15.47 3.53 -14.97
CA GLY A 710 -14.74 3.61 -13.70
C GLY A 710 -15.67 3.86 -12.50
N TRP A 711 -15.08 4.09 -11.34
CA TRP A 711 -15.79 4.44 -10.11
C TRP A 711 -15.94 5.95 -9.98
N VAL A 712 -17.11 6.42 -9.53
CA VAL A 712 -17.39 7.83 -9.22
C VAL A 712 -18.07 7.89 -7.86
N LYS A 713 -17.86 8.95 -7.06
CA LYS A 713 -18.59 9.12 -5.80
C LYS A 713 -20.10 9.24 -6.07
N ALA A 714 -20.93 8.70 -5.18
CA ALA A 714 -22.38 8.83 -5.31
C ALA A 714 -22.85 10.30 -5.25
N GLU A 715 -22.17 11.15 -4.47
CA GLU A 715 -22.47 12.59 -4.36
C GLU A 715 -22.22 13.39 -5.66
N ASP A 716 -21.28 12.93 -6.49
CA ASP A 716 -20.91 13.55 -7.79
C ASP A 716 -21.87 13.15 -8.94
N LEU A 717 -22.79 12.22 -8.68
CA LEU A 717 -23.77 11.72 -9.64
C LEU A 717 -25.17 12.21 -9.28
N SER A 718 -25.97 12.53 -10.29
CA SER A 718 -27.43 12.54 -10.18
C SER A 718 -27.91 11.15 -10.61
N THR A 719 -28.65 10.43 -9.77
CA THR A 719 -29.05 9.04 -10.06
C THR A 719 -30.52 8.77 -9.75
N TYR A 720 -31.16 7.96 -10.59
CA TYR A 720 -32.45 7.34 -10.29
C TYR A 720 -32.32 5.81 -10.34
N SER A 721 -33.10 5.13 -9.50
CA SER A 721 -33.33 3.68 -9.68
C SER A 721 -34.09 3.45 -11.00
N HIS A 722 -33.80 2.34 -11.68
CA HIS A 722 -34.55 1.95 -12.88
C HIS A 722 -34.90 0.46 -12.88
N THR A 723 -36.11 0.18 -13.38
CA THR A 723 -36.74 -1.14 -13.40
C THR A 723 -37.51 -1.33 -14.70
N GLY A 724 -37.36 -2.50 -15.33
CA GLY A 724 -38.27 -2.92 -16.38
C GLY A 724 -39.68 -3.06 -15.82
N VAL A 725 -40.66 -2.47 -16.50
CA VAL A 725 -42.09 -2.55 -16.14
C VAL A 725 -42.73 -3.71 -16.89
N ASP A 726 -42.51 -3.78 -18.20
CA ASP A 726 -42.94 -4.87 -19.06
C ASP A 726 -42.13 -4.90 -20.36
N SER A 727 -42.18 -6.02 -21.09
CA SER A 727 -41.63 -6.16 -22.44
C SER A 727 -42.66 -6.73 -23.43
N GLN A 728 -43.93 -6.35 -23.26
CA GLN A 728 -44.98 -6.72 -24.22
C GLN A 728 -45.02 -5.70 -25.36
N GLN A 729 -45.36 -6.17 -26.56
CA GLN A 729 -45.41 -5.30 -27.73
C GLN A 729 -46.63 -4.37 -27.65
N LYS A 730 -46.42 -3.07 -27.81
CA LYS A 730 -47.47 -2.03 -27.72
C LYS A 730 -47.31 -1.03 -28.85
N THR A 731 -48.42 -0.44 -29.30
CA THR A 731 -48.38 0.61 -30.33
C THR A 731 -49.02 1.88 -29.81
N PHE A 732 -48.20 2.89 -29.50
CA PHE A 732 -48.67 4.24 -29.17
C PHE A 732 -48.42 5.18 -30.35
N ILE A 733 -48.94 6.40 -30.28
CA ILE A 733 -48.83 7.40 -31.33
C ILE A 733 -47.90 8.53 -30.88
N ILE A 734 -46.92 8.90 -31.70
CA ILE A 734 -46.02 10.03 -31.41
C ILE A 734 -46.80 11.34 -31.50
N GLU A 735 -46.75 12.14 -30.43
CA GLU A 735 -47.43 13.44 -30.36
C GLU A 735 -46.85 14.49 -31.31
N GLY A 736 -45.60 14.31 -31.74
CA GLY A 736 -44.87 15.29 -32.54
C GLY A 736 -44.24 16.42 -31.72
N THR A 737 -43.85 16.11 -30.49
CA THR A 737 -43.22 17.00 -29.51
C THR A 737 -42.05 16.27 -28.82
N GLY A 738 -41.07 17.00 -28.31
CA GLY A 738 -39.97 16.44 -27.53
C GLY A 738 -38.93 15.65 -28.33
N ASN A 739 -38.15 14.83 -27.61
CA ASN A 739 -36.94 14.17 -28.09
C ASN A 739 -37.02 12.65 -27.93
N ALA A 740 -36.25 11.93 -28.75
CA ALA A 740 -36.00 10.49 -28.59
C ALA A 740 -34.50 10.19 -28.40
N TYR A 741 -34.16 9.21 -27.56
CA TYR A 741 -32.82 8.98 -27.03
C TYR A 741 -32.34 7.53 -27.24
N ASN A 742 -31.03 7.27 -27.24
CA ASN A 742 -30.48 5.90 -27.31
C ASN A 742 -30.51 5.15 -25.96
N LYS A 743 -30.87 5.85 -24.87
CA LYS A 743 -31.07 5.30 -23.52
C LYS A 743 -32.22 6.05 -22.83
N ALA A 744 -32.97 5.37 -21.96
CA ALA A 744 -33.94 6.01 -21.07
C ALA A 744 -33.26 7.07 -20.19
N TRP A 745 -33.94 8.18 -19.90
CA TRP A 745 -33.39 9.33 -19.18
C TRP A 745 -32.05 9.86 -19.77
N GLY A 746 -31.96 9.84 -21.10
CA GLY A 746 -30.79 10.31 -21.84
C GLY A 746 -30.52 11.81 -21.70
N GLY A 747 -29.23 12.18 -21.76
CA GLY A 747 -28.78 13.57 -21.86
C GLY A 747 -28.66 14.04 -23.32
N SER A 748 -28.11 15.24 -23.54
CA SER A 748 -27.94 15.78 -24.91
C SER A 748 -27.07 14.90 -25.81
N LYS A 749 -26.11 14.14 -25.24
CA LYS A 749 -25.32 13.14 -26.00
C LYS A 749 -26.04 11.82 -26.28
N ASN A 750 -27.17 11.58 -25.62
CA ASN A 750 -28.01 10.40 -25.88
C ASN A 750 -29.09 10.68 -26.92
N VAL A 751 -29.31 11.94 -27.33
CA VAL A 751 -30.34 12.30 -28.31
C VAL A 751 -30.07 11.61 -29.66
N VAL A 752 -31.09 10.93 -30.18
CA VAL A 752 -31.09 10.31 -31.52
C VAL A 752 -31.96 11.11 -32.49
N TYR A 753 -33.04 11.70 -31.98
CA TYR A 753 -33.88 12.67 -32.66
C TYR A 753 -34.18 13.82 -31.69
N SER A 754 -33.74 15.04 -32.05
CA SER A 754 -33.88 16.27 -31.25
C SER A 754 -35.19 17.02 -31.50
N ASP A 755 -36.04 16.47 -32.35
CA ASP A 755 -37.40 16.92 -32.64
C ASP A 755 -38.18 15.72 -33.19
N LEU A 756 -39.38 15.50 -32.66
CA LEU A 756 -40.30 14.45 -33.09
C LEU A 756 -41.41 14.97 -34.02
N SER A 757 -41.44 16.25 -34.39
CA SER A 757 -42.46 16.88 -35.25
C SER A 757 -42.74 16.09 -36.55
N ASN A 758 -41.69 15.66 -37.26
CA ASN A 758 -41.78 14.86 -38.49
C ASN A 758 -42.42 13.47 -38.30
N TYR A 759 -42.54 13.02 -37.05
CA TYR A 759 -43.17 11.77 -36.64
C TYR A 759 -44.56 11.98 -36.01
N ARG A 760 -45.11 13.20 -36.03
CA ARG A 760 -46.45 13.51 -35.50
C ARG A 760 -47.52 12.58 -36.10
N ASN A 761 -48.35 12.01 -35.24
CA ASN A 761 -49.38 11.03 -35.58
C ASN A 761 -48.86 9.73 -36.25
N LYS A 762 -47.56 9.41 -36.15
CA LYS A 762 -47.04 8.09 -36.54
C LYS A 762 -47.15 7.09 -35.40
N GLU A 763 -47.40 5.83 -35.75
CA GLU A 763 -47.35 4.70 -34.83
C GLU A 763 -45.90 4.42 -34.42
N PHE A 764 -45.68 4.24 -33.12
CA PHE A 764 -44.43 3.84 -32.49
C PHE A 764 -44.63 2.49 -31.81
N VAL A 765 -43.98 1.47 -32.36
CA VAL A 765 -44.04 0.10 -31.88
C VAL A 765 -42.99 -0.08 -30.78
N ILE A 766 -43.49 -0.27 -29.56
CA ILE A 766 -42.76 -0.39 -28.31
C ILE A 766 -42.44 -1.87 -28.07
N ASP A 767 -41.23 -2.14 -27.59
CA ASP A 767 -40.72 -3.49 -27.29
C ASP A 767 -40.15 -3.64 -25.86
N LEU A 768 -40.08 -2.56 -25.08
CA LEU A 768 -39.72 -2.55 -23.66
C LEU A 768 -40.18 -1.26 -22.98
N THR A 769 -40.75 -1.38 -21.78
CA THR A 769 -41.06 -0.26 -20.88
C THR A 769 -40.11 -0.27 -19.69
N GLU A 770 -39.47 0.85 -19.38
CA GLU A 770 -38.71 1.06 -18.13
C GLU A 770 -39.24 2.25 -17.35
N ALA A 771 -39.38 2.09 -16.03
CA ALA A 771 -39.55 3.21 -15.10
C ALA A 771 -38.16 3.73 -14.70
N VAL A 772 -37.97 5.05 -14.76
CA VAL A 772 -36.75 5.73 -14.30
C VAL A 772 -37.13 6.84 -13.34
N GLY A 773 -36.86 6.60 -12.04
CA GLY A 773 -37.45 7.42 -10.99
C GLY A 773 -38.97 7.28 -10.99
N GLY A 774 -39.69 8.41 -11.06
CA GLY A 774 -41.15 8.44 -11.16
C GLY A 774 -41.71 8.57 -12.58
N ASN A 775 -40.89 8.36 -13.63
CA ASN A 775 -41.29 8.59 -15.03
C ASN A 775 -41.19 7.31 -15.87
N ILE A 776 -42.11 7.11 -16.80
CA ILE A 776 -42.11 5.97 -17.73
C ILE A 776 -41.42 6.34 -19.06
N TRP A 777 -40.55 5.42 -19.51
CA TRP A 777 -39.84 5.48 -20.77
C TRP A 777 -40.15 4.25 -21.61
N TYR A 778 -40.43 4.46 -22.89
CA TYR A 778 -40.80 3.41 -23.83
C TYR A 778 -39.73 3.25 -24.91
N ARG A 779 -39.18 2.04 -25.05
CA ARG A 779 -38.22 1.67 -26.10
C ARG A 779 -38.96 1.09 -27.30
N GLY A 780 -38.52 1.45 -28.50
CA GLY A 780 -39.06 0.92 -29.75
C GLY A 780 -38.21 1.28 -30.95
N GLN A 781 -38.66 0.90 -32.15
CA GLN A 781 -37.98 1.22 -33.41
C GLN A 781 -38.56 2.49 -34.06
N LEU A 782 -37.71 3.46 -34.39
CA LEU A 782 -38.08 4.67 -35.13
C LEU A 782 -37.10 4.93 -36.28
N SER A 783 -37.60 4.84 -37.52
CA SER A 783 -36.80 4.92 -38.76
C SER A 783 -35.55 4.02 -38.75
N GLY A 784 -35.68 2.78 -38.28
CA GLY A 784 -34.59 1.79 -38.23
C GLY A 784 -33.56 2.00 -37.11
N LYS A 785 -33.86 2.85 -36.12
CA LYS A 785 -33.04 3.02 -34.91
C LYS A 785 -33.85 2.65 -33.66
N THR A 786 -33.25 1.87 -32.77
CA THR A 786 -33.78 1.67 -31.41
C THR A 786 -33.71 2.99 -30.65
N VAL A 787 -34.84 3.48 -30.16
CA VAL A 787 -34.93 4.72 -29.38
C VAL A 787 -35.84 4.56 -28.17
N TRP A 788 -35.59 5.40 -27.17
CA TRP A 788 -36.41 5.61 -25.99
C TRP A 788 -37.14 6.95 -26.10
N ILE A 789 -38.45 6.94 -25.89
CA ILE A 789 -39.31 8.12 -25.87
C ILE A 789 -39.97 8.19 -24.48
N HIS A 790 -40.05 9.40 -23.92
CA HIS A 790 -40.72 9.66 -22.65
C HIS A 790 -42.24 9.58 -22.84
N GLU A 791 -42.97 9.09 -21.83
CA GLU A 791 -44.44 8.92 -21.92
C GLU A 791 -45.18 10.20 -22.34
N SER A 792 -44.74 11.38 -21.90
CA SER A 792 -45.34 12.68 -22.25
C SER A 792 -45.20 13.11 -23.72
N PHE A 793 -44.58 12.29 -24.58
CA PHE A 793 -44.47 12.54 -26.03
C PHE A 793 -45.19 11.45 -26.85
N LEU A 794 -45.90 10.54 -26.17
CA LEU A 794 -46.71 9.46 -26.77
C LEU A 794 -48.14 9.53 -26.26
N LYS A 795 -49.11 9.41 -27.16
CA LYS A 795 -50.54 9.31 -26.84
C LYS A 795 -51.10 7.94 -27.18
N LYS A 796 -52.05 7.47 -26.36
CA LYS A 796 -52.78 6.20 -26.54
C LYS A 796 -54.04 6.33 -27.42
N VAL A 797 -54.42 7.56 -27.77
CA VAL A 797 -55.69 7.90 -28.43
C VAL A 797 -55.46 8.81 -29.63
N ILE A 798 -56.26 8.64 -30.69
CA ILE A 798 -56.33 9.52 -31.85
C ILE A 798 -57.71 10.17 -31.89
N ASP A 799 -57.77 11.46 -31.58
CA ASP A 799 -59.00 12.27 -31.73
C ASP A 799 -59.09 12.78 -33.20
N ILE A 800 -60.20 12.48 -33.87
CA ILE A 800 -60.66 13.10 -35.13
C ILE A 800 -62.04 13.74 -34.92
N SER A 801 -62.57 14.46 -35.92
CA SER A 801 -63.86 15.14 -35.80
C SER A 801 -64.69 15.06 -37.08
N THR A 802 -66.00 14.81 -36.92
CA THR A 802 -66.99 14.87 -37.99
C THR A 802 -67.87 16.10 -37.82
N PHE A 803 -67.92 16.97 -38.83
CA PHE A 803 -68.69 18.21 -38.82
C PHE A 803 -70.07 18.01 -39.47
N TYR A 804 -71.11 18.54 -38.82
CA TYR A 804 -72.50 18.50 -39.30
C TYR A 804 -72.98 19.91 -39.63
N ASN A 805 -73.67 20.10 -40.76
CA ASN A 805 -74.20 21.41 -41.17
C ASN A 805 -75.57 21.68 -40.53
N MET A 806 -75.62 21.55 -39.21
CA MET A 806 -76.77 21.81 -38.35
C MET A 806 -76.25 22.33 -37.01
N THR A 807 -76.97 23.26 -36.39
CA THR A 807 -76.71 23.67 -34.99
C THR A 807 -77.10 22.55 -34.01
N LEU A 808 -76.63 22.66 -32.76
CA LEU A 808 -77.06 21.73 -31.70
C LEU A 808 -78.56 21.85 -31.41
N ASP A 809 -79.11 23.06 -31.48
CA ASP A 809 -80.50 23.37 -31.12
C ASP A 809 -81.51 22.75 -32.10
N GLU A 810 -81.27 22.90 -33.41
CA GLU A 810 -82.05 22.21 -34.45
C GLU A 810 -82.02 20.68 -34.26
N MET A 811 -80.87 20.12 -33.84
CA MET A 811 -80.75 18.69 -33.56
C MET A 811 -81.54 18.29 -32.31
N VAL A 812 -81.55 19.10 -31.24
CA VAL A 812 -82.39 18.85 -30.06
C VAL A 812 -83.87 18.82 -30.44
N ASP A 813 -84.35 19.78 -31.23
CA ASP A 813 -85.77 19.86 -31.64
C ASP A 813 -86.16 18.66 -32.52
N ILE A 814 -85.31 18.27 -33.48
CA ILE A 814 -85.48 17.05 -34.27
C ILE A 814 -85.55 15.81 -33.36
N GLN A 815 -84.65 15.71 -32.38
CA GLN A 815 -84.60 14.56 -31.47
C GLN A 815 -85.77 14.51 -30.47
N MET A 816 -86.39 15.65 -30.12
CA MET A 816 -87.65 15.65 -29.36
C MET A 816 -88.80 14.98 -30.13
N THR A 817 -88.79 15.02 -31.47
CA THR A 817 -89.82 14.34 -32.29
C THR A 817 -89.64 12.82 -32.35
N ALA A 818 -88.48 12.28 -32.00
CA ALA A 818 -88.15 10.84 -32.01
C ALA A 818 -88.76 10.05 -30.82
N THR A 819 -89.79 10.59 -30.15
CA THR A 819 -90.38 10.06 -28.91
C THR A 819 -89.34 9.60 -27.85
N PRO A 820 -88.28 10.40 -27.59
CA PRO A 820 -87.16 9.97 -26.74
C PRO A 820 -87.64 9.65 -25.32
N GLN A 821 -86.90 8.79 -24.63
CA GLN A 821 -87.19 8.32 -23.28
C GLN A 821 -86.01 8.55 -22.33
N THR A 822 -86.27 8.48 -21.02
CA THR A 822 -85.25 8.44 -19.99
C THR A 822 -85.75 7.72 -18.73
N ASP A 823 -84.81 7.19 -17.95
CA ASP A 823 -85.03 6.62 -16.62
C ASP A 823 -84.87 7.67 -15.49
N LYS A 824 -84.53 8.93 -15.84
CA LYS A 824 -84.42 10.03 -14.89
C LYS A 824 -85.78 10.28 -14.21
N ARG A 825 -85.77 10.29 -12.88
CA ARG A 825 -86.93 10.67 -12.07
C ARG A 825 -87.00 12.20 -11.95
N TYR A 826 -88.16 12.77 -12.26
CA TYR A 826 -88.46 14.20 -12.15
C TYR A 826 -89.44 14.41 -10.99
N LYS A 827 -89.51 15.64 -10.43
CA LYS A 827 -90.67 16.03 -9.63
C LYS A 827 -91.92 15.97 -10.51
N LEU A 828 -92.98 15.38 -9.98
CA LEU A 828 -94.26 15.19 -10.66
C LEU A 828 -95.39 15.72 -9.80
N TRP A 829 -96.16 16.62 -10.39
CA TRP A 829 -97.20 17.40 -9.73
C TRP A 829 -98.57 16.96 -10.22
N ILE A 830 -99.53 16.96 -9.31
CA ILE A 830 -100.94 16.68 -9.55
C ILE A 830 -101.80 17.70 -8.80
N ARG A 831 -102.92 18.11 -9.38
CA ARG A 831 -103.77 19.15 -8.81
C ARG A 831 -104.65 18.58 -7.68
N GLU A 832 -105.05 19.41 -6.73
CA GLU A 832 -105.77 18.97 -5.52
C GLU A 832 -107.11 18.27 -5.81
N ASP A 833 -107.81 18.67 -6.87
CA ASP A 833 -109.07 18.06 -7.34
C ASP A 833 -108.89 16.65 -7.93
N ALA A 834 -107.67 16.13 -7.97
CA ALA A 834 -107.40 14.72 -8.25
C ALA A 834 -107.65 13.78 -7.05
N PHE A 835 -107.72 14.30 -5.83
CA PHE A 835 -107.83 13.49 -4.62
C PHE A 835 -109.25 13.53 -4.04
N ASP A 836 -109.82 12.37 -3.72
CA ASP A 836 -111.06 12.28 -2.92
C ASP A 836 -110.79 12.53 -1.43
N SER A 837 -109.56 12.26 -0.96
CA SER A 837 -109.11 12.54 0.40
C SER A 837 -107.58 12.54 0.50
N ILE A 838 -107.06 13.26 1.49
CA ILE A 838 -105.65 13.29 1.89
C ILE A 838 -105.58 13.09 3.41
N THR A 839 -104.90 12.03 3.85
CA THR A 839 -104.77 11.65 5.27
C THR A 839 -103.33 11.23 5.55
N ASP A 840 -102.73 11.70 6.64
CA ASP A 840 -101.36 11.36 7.07
C ASP A 840 -100.28 11.47 5.97
N GLY A 841 -100.43 12.45 5.07
CA GLY A 841 -99.51 12.67 3.95
C GLY A 841 -99.68 11.70 2.77
N VAL A 842 -100.77 10.92 2.73
CA VAL A 842 -101.14 10.05 1.60
C VAL A 842 -102.46 10.56 1.00
N GLY A 843 -102.45 10.83 -0.31
CA GLY A 843 -103.65 11.16 -1.08
C GLY A 843 -104.19 9.95 -1.83
N THR A 844 -105.51 9.79 -1.83
CA THR A 844 -106.22 8.77 -2.64
C THR A 844 -106.80 9.43 -3.89
N ILE A 845 -106.33 9.00 -5.07
CA ILE A 845 -106.80 9.49 -6.36
C ILE A 845 -108.26 9.10 -6.57
N ASN A 846 -109.07 10.04 -7.05
CA ASN A 846 -110.50 9.80 -7.30
C ASN A 846 -110.75 8.80 -8.43
N ASN A 847 -112.02 8.60 -8.79
CA ASN A 847 -112.43 7.60 -9.80
C ASN A 847 -111.99 7.88 -11.26
N ASN A 848 -111.08 8.83 -11.50
CA ASN A 848 -110.55 9.19 -12.83
C ASN A 848 -109.05 8.91 -12.97
N VAL A 849 -108.57 8.78 -14.22
CA VAL A 849 -107.13 8.72 -14.54
C VAL A 849 -106.57 10.14 -14.68
N TRP A 850 -105.60 10.50 -13.85
CA TRP A 850 -105.06 11.86 -13.80
C TRP A 850 -103.67 11.99 -14.41
N ASN A 851 -103.45 13.07 -15.16
CA ASN A 851 -102.15 13.38 -15.77
C ASN A 851 -101.21 14.04 -14.76
N LEU A 852 -99.99 13.51 -14.65
CA LEU A 852 -98.92 14.16 -13.87
C LEU A 852 -98.19 15.20 -14.72
N ARG A 853 -97.80 16.31 -14.09
CA ARG A 853 -97.14 17.47 -14.71
C ARG A 853 -95.72 17.66 -14.19
N ARG A 854 -94.83 18.23 -15.00
CA ARG A 854 -93.46 18.60 -14.57
C ARG A 854 -93.39 19.78 -13.59
N GLY A 855 -94.48 20.55 -13.44
CA GLY A 855 -94.61 21.67 -12.52
C GLY A 855 -96.06 21.91 -12.09
N PRO A 856 -96.32 22.85 -11.16
CA PRO A 856 -97.65 23.16 -10.65
C PRO A 856 -98.47 23.96 -11.67
N GLY A 857 -99.13 23.26 -12.59
CA GLY A 857 -99.99 23.86 -13.62
C GLY A 857 -100.21 22.95 -14.84
N THR A 858 -101.32 23.15 -15.54
CA THR A 858 -101.66 22.37 -16.76
C THR A 858 -100.75 22.68 -17.95
N MET A 859 -100.10 23.85 -17.97
CA MET A 859 -99.14 24.29 -18.99
C MET A 859 -97.80 23.53 -18.97
N TYR A 860 -97.46 22.85 -17.88
CA TYR A 860 -96.24 22.06 -17.79
C TYR A 860 -96.38 20.73 -18.54
N ALA A 861 -95.27 20.24 -19.11
CA ALA A 861 -95.24 18.97 -19.84
C ALA A 861 -95.84 17.80 -19.02
N ARG A 862 -96.55 16.90 -19.70
CA ARG A 862 -97.06 15.67 -19.10
C ARG A 862 -95.89 14.73 -18.80
N GLY A 863 -95.74 14.34 -17.54
CA GLY A 863 -94.64 13.51 -17.08
C GLY A 863 -95.02 12.13 -16.54
N GLY A 864 -96.31 11.77 -16.59
CA GLY A 864 -96.84 10.47 -16.14
C GLY A 864 -98.38 10.43 -16.14
N GLN A 865 -98.96 9.36 -15.59
CA GLN A 865 -100.40 9.23 -15.30
C GLN A 865 -100.61 8.34 -14.06
N VAL A 866 -101.55 8.71 -13.19
CA VAL A 866 -101.98 7.89 -12.04
C VAL A 866 -103.34 7.27 -12.32
N ALA A 867 -103.54 6.03 -11.86
CA ALA A 867 -104.78 5.30 -12.04
C ALA A 867 -105.85 5.76 -11.05
N ALA A 868 -107.12 5.60 -11.42
CA ALA A 868 -108.25 5.80 -10.51
C ALA A 868 -108.10 4.96 -9.24
N ASN A 869 -108.49 5.51 -8.08
CA ASN A 869 -108.42 4.85 -6.77
C ASN A 869 -107.00 4.42 -6.31
N SER A 870 -105.93 4.90 -6.96
CA SER A 870 -104.55 4.67 -6.50
C SER A 870 -104.16 5.61 -5.34
N THR A 871 -103.28 5.15 -4.46
CA THR A 871 -102.79 5.95 -3.32
C THR A 871 -101.34 6.38 -3.52
N HIS A 872 -101.04 7.64 -3.21
CA HIS A 872 -99.71 8.22 -3.38
C HIS A 872 -99.32 9.11 -2.20
N HIS A 873 -98.10 8.96 -1.70
CA HIS A 873 -97.55 9.89 -0.72
C HIS A 873 -97.34 11.26 -1.36
N ILE A 874 -97.75 12.32 -0.67
CA ILE A 874 -97.47 13.71 -0.99
C ILE A 874 -96.11 14.08 -0.37
N LEU A 875 -95.30 14.81 -1.13
CA LEU A 875 -93.93 15.19 -0.78
C LEU A 875 -93.72 16.70 -0.66
N ASP A 876 -94.56 17.49 -1.34
CA ASP A 876 -94.43 18.95 -1.49
C ASP A 876 -95.79 19.53 -1.92
N SER A 877 -96.01 20.82 -1.76
CA SER A 877 -97.20 21.52 -2.26
C SER A 877 -96.87 22.94 -2.74
N SER A 878 -97.50 23.35 -3.85
CA SER A 878 -97.33 24.68 -4.43
C SER A 878 -98.63 25.13 -5.08
N ILE A 879 -98.99 26.41 -4.92
CA ILE A 879 -100.11 27.01 -5.67
C ILE A 879 -99.68 27.15 -7.14
N GLY A 880 -100.56 26.75 -8.06
CA GLY A 880 -100.35 26.85 -9.50
C GLY A 880 -100.78 28.20 -10.07
N ALA A 881 -100.42 28.45 -11.34
CA ALA A 881 -100.92 29.63 -12.08
C ALA A 881 -102.43 29.56 -12.38
N ASP A 882 -103.08 28.42 -12.12
CA ASP A 882 -104.53 28.22 -12.14
C ASP A 882 -105.19 28.34 -10.75
N GLU A 883 -104.51 28.97 -9.78
CA GLU A 883 -104.92 29.24 -8.38
C GLU A 883 -105.15 28.00 -7.48
N TYR A 884 -105.32 26.80 -8.06
CA TYR A 884 -105.36 25.53 -7.34
C TYR A 884 -104.04 25.19 -6.63
N THR A 885 -104.14 24.44 -5.54
CA THR A 885 -103.00 23.72 -4.96
C THR A 885 -102.59 22.56 -5.88
N TRP A 886 -101.30 22.44 -6.14
CA TRP A 886 -100.68 21.28 -6.77
C TRP A 886 -99.76 20.58 -5.79
N TYR A 887 -99.92 19.27 -5.66
CA TYR A 887 -99.12 18.41 -4.79
C TYR A 887 -98.05 17.67 -5.61
N ASN A 888 -96.80 17.69 -5.15
CA ASN A 888 -95.78 16.78 -5.66
C ASN A 888 -95.99 15.41 -5.03
N ILE A 889 -96.13 14.37 -5.84
CA ILE A 889 -96.31 13.00 -5.33
C ILE A 889 -95.07 12.11 -5.51
N LYS A 890 -94.94 11.14 -4.60
CA LYS A 890 -94.00 10.02 -4.70
C LYS A 890 -94.50 9.01 -5.74
N TYR A 891 -94.25 9.31 -7.02
CA TYR A 891 -94.61 8.46 -8.14
C TYR A 891 -93.43 7.57 -8.58
N THR A 892 -93.72 6.31 -8.90
CA THR A 892 -92.73 5.31 -9.32
C THR A 892 -93.10 4.73 -10.68
N SER A 893 -92.61 5.35 -11.76
CA SER A 893 -92.65 4.81 -13.11
C SER A 893 -91.25 4.44 -13.62
N GLY A 894 -91.21 3.64 -14.68
CA GLY A 894 -90.04 3.46 -15.52
C GLY A 894 -89.87 4.62 -16.52
N TRP A 895 -89.65 4.27 -17.79
CA TRP A 895 -89.38 5.20 -18.88
C TRP A 895 -90.41 6.33 -19.03
N VAL A 896 -89.91 7.56 -19.17
CA VAL A 896 -90.69 8.78 -19.43
C VAL A 896 -90.02 9.65 -20.49
N THR A 897 -90.78 10.47 -21.22
CA THR A 897 -90.24 11.50 -22.12
C THR A 897 -89.32 12.47 -21.35
N PRO A 898 -88.09 12.76 -21.79
CA PRO A 898 -87.17 13.65 -21.09
C PRO A 898 -87.58 15.12 -21.20
N ASP A 899 -87.06 15.95 -20.29
CA ASP A 899 -87.10 17.40 -20.45
C ASP A 899 -86.03 17.83 -21.48
N ILE A 900 -86.29 18.90 -22.24
CA ILE A 900 -85.43 19.33 -23.36
C ILE A 900 -83.97 19.62 -22.95
N ILE A 901 -83.76 20.07 -21.71
CA ILE A 901 -82.43 20.32 -21.12
C ILE A 901 -81.65 19.00 -20.92
N ASP A 902 -82.31 17.92 -20.53
CA ASP A 902 -81.68 16.61 -20.39
C ASP A 902 -81.35 15.99 -21.75
N LEU A 903 -82.24 16.11 -22.74
CA LEU A 903 -81.93 15.70 -24.10
C LEU A 903 -80.72 16.48 -24.64
N ARG A 904 -80.71 17.81 -24.52
CA ARG A 904 -79.58 18.67 -24.89
C ARG A 904 -78.30 18.26 -24.15
N TYR A 905 -78.39 17.85 -22.89
CA TYR A 905 -77.23 17.43 -22.11
C TYR A 905 -76.56 16.17 -22.69
N TYR A 906 -77.34 15.14 -23.02
CA TYR A 906 -76.80 13.89 -23.59
C TYR A 906 -76.52 13.95 -25.09
N LEU A 907 -77.07 14.95 -25.78
CA LEU A 907 -76.73 15.24 -27.17
C LEU A 907 -75.44 16.07 -27.30
N ASN A 908 -75.18 17.05 -26.42
CA ASN A 908 -74.02 17.93 -26.57
C ASN A 908 -72.68 17.18 -26.42
N PRO A 909 -71.86 17.04 -27.48
CA PRO A 909 -70.60 16.29 -27.41
C PRO A 909 -69.61 16.89 -26.41
N ALA A 910 -69.62 18.22 -26.25
CA ALA A 910 -68.71 18.94 -25.37
C ALA A 910 -68.87 18.56 -23.88
N ASN A 911 -70.04 18.06 -23.46
CA ASN A 911 -70.29 17.61 -22.08
C ASN A 911 -69.55 16.31 -21.71
N PHE A 912 -68.87 15.67 -22.68
CA PHE A 912 -68.29 14.33 -22.53
C PHE A 912 -66.83 14.24 -23.00
N LEU A 913 -66.12 15.37 -23.05
CA LEU A 913 -64.72 15.44 -23.47
C LEU A 913 -63.71 15.40 -22.31
N ASP A 914 -64.16 15.51 -21.07
CA ASP A 914 -63.27 15.65 -19.90
C ASP A 914 -62.67 14.32 -19.41
N THR A 915 -63.41 13.21 -19.51
CA THR A 915 -62.96 11.90 -19.01
C THR A 915 -62.77 10.87 -20.12
N PHE A 916 -61.84 9.94 -19.92
CA PHE A 916 -61.60 8.83 -20.85
C PHE A 916 -62.85 7.97 -21.06
N ARG A 917 -63.60 7.68 -19.98
CA ARG A 917 -64.85 6.93 -20.02
C ARG A 917 -65.85 7.60 -20.94
N ASP A 918 -66.17 8.86 -20.67
CA ASP A 918 -67.28 9.55 -21.34
C ASP A 918 -66.99 9.78 -22.83
N LYS A 919 -65.70 9.97 -23.16
CA LYS A 919 -65.19 10.01 -24.54
C LYS A 919 -65.44 8.72 -25.34
N LEU A 920 -65.58 7.54 -24.72
CA LEU A 920 -65.78 6.28 -25.45
C LEU A 920 -67.11 6.19 -26.21
N GLN A 921 -68.08 7.09 -25.97
CA GLN A 921 -69.26 7.17 -26.83
C GLN A 921 -68.92 7.64 -28.25
N PHE A 922 -67.77 8.28 -28.42
CA PHE A 922 -67.19 8.70 -29.70
C PHE A 922 -66.20 7.66 -30.26
N LEU A 923 -66.02 6.49 -29.61
CA LEU A 923 -65.13 5.43 -30.12
C LEU A 923 -65.57 5.03 -31.53
N LYS A 924 -64.62 5.08 -32.47
CA LYS A 924 -64.83 4.71 -33.87
C LYS A 924 -64.91 3.18 -34.00
N LEU A 925 -66.14 2.68 -33.93
CA LEU A 925 -66.48 1.25 -33.96
C LEU A 925 -66.10 0.59 -35.28
N SER A 926 -65.96 1.35 -36.37
CA SER A 926 -65.42 0.88 -37.65
C SER A 926 -63.91 0.53 -37.64
N GLN A 927 -63.25 0.61 -36.48
CA GLN A 927 -61.81 0.38 -36.33
C GLN A 927 -61.51 -0.63 -35.21
N THR A 928 -60.63 -1.59 -35.52
CA THR A 928 -60.09 -2.57 -34.55
C THR A 928 -59.33 -1.87 -33.41
N ALA A 929 -59.50 -2.38 -32.20
CA ALA A 929 -58.71 -2.02 -31.03
C ALA A 929 -57.30 -2.66 -31.04
N GLY A 930 -57.03 -3.60 -31.95
CA GLY A 930 -55.73 -4.28 -32.08
C GLY A 930 -55.37 -5.15 -30.87
N ILE A 931 -56.37 -5.79 -30.25
CA ILE A 931 -56.21 -6.55 -29.00
C ILE A 931 -55.29 -7.77 -29.13
N ASP A 932 -54.54 -8.07 -28.07
CA ASP A 932 -53.90 -9.37 -27.90
C ASP A 932 -54.92 -10.41 -27.42
N VAL A 933 -54.98 -11.55 -28.12
CA VAL A 933 -55.95 -12.63 -27.87
C VAL A 933 -55.71 -13.32 -26.54
N ASN A 934 -54.45 -13.45 -26.12
CA ASN A 934 -54.10 -14.07 -24.84
C ASN A 934 -54.41 -13.11 -23.70
N GLU A 935 -54.02 -11.83 -23.81
CA GLU A 935 -54.30 -10.82 -22.78
C GLU A 935 -55.81 -10.69 -22.51
N VAL A 936 -56.64 -10.64 -23.57
CA VAL A 936 -58.11 -10.57 -23.41
C VAL A 936 -58.67 -11.85 -22.80
N ASN A 937 -58.14 -13.02 -23.15
CA ASN A 937 -58.54 -14.27 -22.50
C ASN A 937 -58.15 -14.32 -21.02
N GLU A 938 -56.92 -13.96 -20.68
CA GLU A 938 -56.35 -14.00 -19.32
C GLU A 938 -56.93 -12.94 -18.38
N LYS A 939 -57.31 -11.76 -18.88
CA LYS A 939 -57.73 -10.62 -18.04
C LYS A 939 -59.21 -10.24 -18.14
N ILE A 940 -59.86 -10.47 -19.29
CA ILE A 940 -61.23 -9.98 -19.56
C ILE A 940 -62.24 -11.13 -19.58
N LEU A 941 -61.91 -12.21 -20.31
CA LEU A 941 -62.83 -13.34 -20.53
C LEU A 941 -62.68 -14.48 -19.52
N ILE A 942 -61.66 -14.44 -18.66
CA ILE A 942 -61.51 -15.34 -17.52
C ILE A 942 -62.73 -15.25 -16.58
N GLY A 943 -63.30 -16.40 -16.22
CA GLY A 943 -64.51 -16.51 -15.42
C GLY A 943 -65.79 -16.00 -16.10
N LYS A 944 -65.81 -15.81 -17.43
CA LYS A 944 -66.97 -15.30 -18.19
C LYS A 944 -67.80 -16.41 -18.85
N GLY A 945 -67.96 -17.52 -18.13
CA GLY A 945 -68.78 -18.66 -18.55
C GLY A 945 -68.43 -19.13 -19.96
N VAL A 946 -69.43 -19.19 -20.83
CA VAL A 946 -69.28 -19.65 -22.23
C VAL A 946 -68.33 -18.80 -23.08
N LEU A 947 -68.06 -17.55 -22.67
CA LEU A 947 -67.19 -16.61 -23.38
C LEU A 947 -65.70 -16.79 -23.01
N GLU A 948 -65.38 -17.63 -22.02
CA GLU A 948 -64.00 -17.89 -21.62
C GLU A 948 -63.17 -18.52 -22.76
N GLY A 949 -61.96 -18.01 -22.97
CA GLY A 949 -61.09 -18.41 -24.07
C GLY A 949 -61.48 -17.90 -25.47
N LYS A 950 -62.61 -17.19 -25.62
CA LYS A 950 -63.20 -16.87 -26.93
C LYS A 950 -62.72 -15.57 -27.60
N ALA A 951 -61.67 -14.91 -27.10
CA ALA A 951 -61.17 -13.64 -27.67
C ALA A 951 -60.90 -13.71 -29.19
N GLN A 952 -60.38 -14.83 -29.67
CA GLN A 952 -60.15 -15.08 -31.10
C GLN A 952 -61.42 -14.96 -31.95
N ALA A 953 -62.58 -15.41 -31.45
CA ALA A 953 -63.85 -15.30 -32.18
C ALA A 953 -64.33 -13.84 -32.29
N PHE A 954 -64.04 -13.00 -31.30
CA PHE A 954 -64.30 -11.56 -31.35
C PHE A 954 -63.36 -10.84 -32.33
N VAL A 955 -62.08 -11.22 -32.40
CA VAL A 955 -61.14 -10.71 -33.41
C VAL A 955 -61.55 -11.10 -34.84
N GLU A 956 -62.02 -12.33 -35.04
CA GLU A 956 -62.57 -12.77 -36.33
C GLU A 956 -63.87 -12.03 -36.69
N ALA A 957 -64.77 -11.85 -35.73
CA ALA A 957 -66.01 -11.08 -35.91
C ALA A 957 -65.69 -9.63 -36.34
N SER A 958 -64.72 -9.00 -35.66
CA SER A 958 -64.24 -7.65 -35.98
C SER A 958 -63.69 -7.55 -37.40
N ARG A 959 -62.80 -8.47 -37.78
CA ARG A 959 -62.22 -8.50 -39.14
C ARG A 959 -63.25 -8.78 -40.23
N THR A 960 -64.33 -9.50 -39.92
CA THR A 960 -65.35 -9.90 -40.90
C THR A 960 -66.40 -8.81 -41.11
N TYR A 961 -66.87 -8.18 -40.02
CA TYR A 961 -68.00 -7.23 -40.05
C TYR A 961 -67.61 -5.78 -39.73
N GLY A 962 -66.31 -5.51 -39.53
CA GLY A 962 -65.79 -4.16 -39.32
C GLY A 962 -66.12 -3.55 -37.95
N VAL A 963 -66.36 -4.35 -36.91
CA VAL A 963 -66.82 -3.85 -35.59
C VAL A 963 -65.75 -4.05 -34.50
N ASN A 964 -65.41 -2.98 -33.79
CA ASN A 964 -64.43 -2.96 -32.70
C ASN A 964 -64.62 -4.08 -31.66
N GLU A 965 -63.55 -4.80 -31.35
CA GLU A 965 -63.55 -6.00 -30.49
C GLU A 965 -64.00 -5.68 -29.05
N ILE A 966 -63.55 -4.57 -28.49
CA ILE A 966 -63.87 -4.19 -27.10
C ILE A 966 -65.33 -3.77 -26.96
N TYR A 967 -65.90 -3.15 -27.99
CA TYR A 967 -67.35 -2.94 -28.06
C TYR A 967 -68.09 -4.28 -28.14
N LEU A 968 -67.72 -5.19 -29.05
CA LEU A 968 -68.38 -6.50 -29.18
C LEU A 968 -68.32 -7.31 -27.87
N ILE A 969 -67.17 -7.35 -27.21
CA ILE A 969 -66.99 -8.03 -25.91
C ILE A 969 -67.82 -7.34 -24.83
N SER A 970 -67.82 -6.00 -24.76
CA SER A 970 -68.63 -5.25 -23.79
C SER A 970 -70.14 -5.50 -23.97
N HIS A 971 -70.59 -5.59 -25.23
CA HIS A 971 -71.98 -5.86 -25.57
C HIS A 971 -72.34 -7.32 -25.22
N ALA A 972 -71.53 -8.29 -25.63
CA ALA A 972 -71.77 -9.69 -25.30
C ALA A 972 -71.77 -9.93 -23.79
N LEU A 973 -70.85 -9.32 -23.03
CA LEU A 973 -70.84 -9.42 -21.56
C LEU A 973 -72.07 -8.78 -20.87
N LEU A 974 -72.77 -7.85 -21.53
CA LEU A 974 -74.05 -7.31 -21.07
C LEU A 974 -75.18 -8.34 -21.29
N GLU A 975 -75.46 -8.66 -22.55
CA GLU A 975 -76.64 -9.45 -22.96
C GLU A 975 -76.59 -10.90 -22.46
N THR A 976 -75.39 -11.44 -22.26
CA THR A 976 -75.18 -12.79 -21.73
C THR A 976 -75.05 -12.84 -20.20
N GLY A 977 -75.07 -11.70 -19.51
CA GLY A 977 -74.84 -11.63 -18.06
C GLY A 977 -73.48 -12.19 -17.64
N ASN A 978 -72.39 -11.81 -18.32
CA ASN A 978 -71.05 -12.43 -18.23
C ASN A 978 -70.99 -13.90 -18.70
N GLY A 979 -71.68 -14.25 -19.79
CA GLY A 979 -71.61 -15.57 -20.43
C GLY A 979 -72.36 -16.69 -19.70
N ALA A 980 -73.36 -16.34 -18.90
CA ALA A 980 -74.08 -17.23 -17.99
C ALA A 980 -75.60 -17.29 -18.23
N SER A 981 -76.17 -16.46 -19.12
CA SER A 981 -77.60 -16.53 -19.47
C SER A 981 -77.91 -17.82 -20.26
N ALA A 982 -79.14 -18.32 -20.15
CA ALA A 982 -79.53 -19.58 -20.81
C ALA A 982 -79.34 -19.56 -22.34
N LEU A 983 -79.60 -18.42 -22.99
CA LEU A 983 -79.31 -18.19 -24.40
C LEU A 983 -77.80 -18.28 -24.73
N ALA A 984 -76.94 -17.82 -23.83
CA ALA A 984 -75.50 -17.86 -24.00
C ALA A 984 -74.93 -19.26 -23.73
N THR A 985 -75.43 -19.97 -22.72
CA THR A 985 -74.97 -21.33 -22.37
C THR A 985 -75.47 -22.41 -23.33
N GLY A 986 -76.51 -22.10 -24.12
CA GLY A 986 -77.06 -22.95 -25.16
C GLY A 986 -78.48 -23.42 -24.85
N VAL A 987 -79.39 -23.25 -25.81
CA VAL A 987 -80.78 -23.72 -25.76
C VAL A 987 -80.97 -24.85 -26.77
N LYS A 988 -81.73 -25.89 -26.41
CA LYS A 988 -82.13 -26.95 -27.34
C LYS A 988 -83.34 -26.51 -28.16
N VAL A 989 -83.23 -26.57 -29.48
CA VAL A 989 -84.31 -26.29 -30.45
C VAL A 989 -84.43 -27.47 -31.41
N ASP A 990 -85.67 -27.87 -31.71
CA ASP A 990 -85.99 -28.84 -32.76
C ASP A 990 -86.59 -28.12 -33.97
N GLY A 991 -86.24 -28.55 -35.17
CA GLY A 991 -86.43 -27.77 -36.40
C GLY A 991 -86.12 -28.55 -37.68
N ASP A 992 -86.04 -27.85 -38.82
CA ASP A 992 -85.92 -28.47 -40.16
C ASP A 992 -84.59 -29.22 -40.38
N GLN A 993 -83.52 -28.82 -39.69
CA GLN A 993 -82.23 -29.52 -39.67
C GLN A 993 -82.16 -30.60 -38.55
N GLY A 994 -83.28 -30.82 -37.83
CA GLY A 994 -83.41 -31.66 -36.64
C GLY A 994 -82.83 -31.00 -35.38
N GLU A 995 -83.05 -31.63 -34.22
CA GLU A 995 -82.60 -31.15 -32.91
C GLU A 995 -81.14 -30.64 -32.89
N ARG A 996 -80.93 -29.42 -32.37
CA ARG A 996 -79.62 -28.79 -32.13
C ARG A 996 -79.60 -28.05 -30.80
N ILE A 997 -78.39 -27.83 -30.28
CA ILE A 997 -78.12 -26.78 -29.30
C ILE A 997 -77.70 -25.53 -30.07
N VAL A 998 -78.30 -24.40 -29.74
CA VAL A 998 -78.09 -23.10 -30.37
C VAL A 998 -77.72 -22.05 -29.33
N TYR A 999 -76.88 -21.11 -29.73
CA TYR A 999 -76.23 -20.14 -28.84
C TYR A 999 -76.53 -18.72 -29.32
N ASN A 1000 -76.80 -17.79 -28.39
CA ASN A 1000 -77.07 -16.40 -28.72
C ASN A 1000 -76.36 -15.47 -27.74
N MET A 1001 -75.48 -14.61 -28.25
CA MET A 1001 -74.53 -13.82 -27.44
C MET A 1001 -74.86 -12.33 -27.36
N TYR A 1002 -75.92 -11.88 -28.04
CA TYR A 1002 -76.29 -10.45 -28.12
C TYR A 1002 -77.82 -10.24 -28.08
N GLY A 1003 -78.56 -11.20 -27.53
CA GLY A 1003 -80.03 -11.13 -27.42
C GLY A 1003 -80.78 -11.05 -28.75
N THR A 1004 -80.14 -11.30 -29.89
CA THR A 1004 -80.72 -11.00 -31.21
C THR A 1004 -81.93 -11.89 -31.48
N GLY A 1005 -83.09 -11.30 -31.79
CA GLY A 1005 -84.37 -12.02 -31.95
C GLY A 1005 -85.07 -12.41 -30.64
N ALA A 1006 -84.57 -12.01 -29.48
CA ALA A 1006 -85.27 -12.15 -28.20
C ALA A 1006 -86.25 -10.98 -27.99
N TYR A 1007 -87.56 -11.23 -28.12
CA TYR A 1007 -88.62 -10.26 -27.82
C TYR A 1007 -89.08 -10.36 -26.36
N ASP A 1008 -89.58 -9.27 -25.77
CA ASP A 1008 -89.94 -9.17 -24.34
C ASP A 1008 -90.94 -10.24 -23.84
N ASP A 1009 -91.81 -10.72 -24.71
CA ASP A 1009 -92.85 -11.71 -24.44
C ASP A 1009 -92.38 -13.17 -24.58
N CYS A 1010 -91.30 -13.41 -25.32
CA CYS A 1010 -90.78 -14.74 -25.62
C CYS A 1010 -89.24 -14.87 -25.63
N PRO A 1011 -88.47 -14.18 -24.75
CA PRO A 1011 -87.07 -13.85 -25.02
C PRO A 1011 -86.18 -15.09 -25.18
N LEU A 1012 -86.38 -16.10 -24.34
CA LEU A 1012 -85.61 -17.35 -24.39
C LEU A 1012 -85.94 -18.20 -25.64
N LEU A 1013 -87.21 -18.28 -26.04
CA LEU A 1013 -87.66 -19.14 -27.14
C LEU A 1013 -87.40 -18.47 -28.50
N CYS A 1014 -87.79 -17.21 -28.66
CA CYS A 1014 -87.60 -16.46 -29.89
C CYS A 1014 -86.12 -16.20 -30.18
N GLY A 1015 -85.32 -15.85 -29.15
CA GLY A 1015 -83.86 -15.71 -29.28
C GLY A 1015 -83.13 -17.02 -29.59
N ALA A 1016 -83.70 -18.17 -29.23
CA ALA A 1016 -83.17 -19.49 -29.57
C ALA A 1016 -83.57 -19.92 -31.00
N ASN A 1017 -84.84 -19.74 -31.38
CA ASN A 1017 -85.31 -20.05 -32.73
C ASN A 1017 -84.57 -19.19 -33.78
N TYR A 1018 -84.38 -17.90 -33.52
CA TYR A 1018 -83.55 -17.03 -34.36
C TYR A 1018 -82.10 -17.54 -34.47
N ALA A 1019 -81.50 -17.97 -33.36
CA ALA A 1019 -80.15 -18.55 -33.37
C ALA A 1019 -80.08 -19.88 -34.15
N TYR A 1020 -81.17 -20.65 -34.22
CA TYR A 1020 -81.29 -21.84 -35.06
C TYR A 1020 -81.35 -21.48 -36.54
N GLU A 1021 -82.23 -20.54 -36.93
CA GLU A 1021 -82.37 -20.04 -38.30
C GLU A 1021 -81.06 -19.44 -38.85
N GLN A 1022 -80.27 -18.77 -37.99
CA GLN A 1022 -78.96 -18.22 -38.35
C GLN A 1022 -77.80 -19.23 -38.22
N GLY A 1023 -78.07 -20.48 -37.84
CA GLY A 1023 -77.07 -21.56 -37.78
C GLY A 1023 -76.03 -21.42 -36.64
N TRP A 1024 -76.38 -20.78 -35.53
CA TRP A 1024 -75.47 -20.47 -34.41
C TRP A 1024 -75.26 -21.68 -33.48
N PHE A 1025 -74.78 -22.78 -34.05
CA PHE A 1025 -74.59 -24.08 -33.37
C PHE A 1025 -73.33 -24.17 -32.49
N THR A 1026 -72.53 -23.10 -32.38
CA THR A 1026 -71.44 -22.98 -31.40
C THR A 1026 -71.36 -21.55 -30.83
N PRO A 1027 -70.74 -21.36 -29.64
CA PRO A 1027 -70.46 -20.03 -29.10
C PRO A 1027 -69.72 -19.10 -30.07
N GLU A 1028 -68.74 -19.61 -30.82
CA GLU A 1028 -67.94 -18.83 -31.78
C GLU A 1028 -68.75 -18.42 -33.02
N LEU A 1029 -69.69 -19.27 -33.45
CA LEU A 1029 -70.65 -18.93 -34.50
C LEU A 1029 -71.63 -17.86 -34.02
N ALA A 1030 -72.10 -17.93 -32.78
CA ALA A 1030 -72.97 -16.92 -32.18
C ALA A 1030 -72.25 -15.56 -31.98
N ILE A 1031 -70.98 -15.57 -31.53
CA ILE A 1031 -70.14 -14.36 -31.39
C ILE A 1031 -69.99 -13.66 -32.75
N LYS A 1032 -69.69 -14.41 -33.81
CA LYS A 1032 -69.53 -13.87 -35.18
C LYS A 1032 -70.86 -13.47 -35.80
N GLY A 1033 -71.89 -14.30 -35.66
CA GLY A 1033 -73.21 -14.07 -36.23
C GLY A 1033 -73.94 -12.87 -35.64
N GLY A 1034 -73.89 -12.67 -34.32
CA GLY A 1034 -74.51 -11.49 -33.71
C GLY A 1034 -73.74 -10.19 -33.94
N ALA A 1035 -72.41 -10.25 -34.10
CA ALA A 1035 -71.61 -9.07 -34.48
C ALA A 1035 -72.03 -8.49 -35.85
N ARG A 1036 -72.47 -9.35 -36.77
CA ARG A 1036 -73.04 -8.98 -38.08
C ARG A 1036 -74.19 -7.98 -37.96
N PHE A 1037 -75.04 -8.12 -36.94
CA PHE A 1037 -76.19 -7.24 -36.74
C PHE A 1037 -75.79 -5.77 -36.55
N VAL A 1038 -74.76 -5.50 -35.75
CA VAL A 1038 -74.25 -4.13 -35.56
C VAL A 1038 -73.37 -3.69 -36.72
N GLY A 1039 -72.61 -4.62 -37.32
CA GLY A 1039 -71.77 -4.35 -38.49
C GLY A 1039 -72.57 -3.83 -39.68
N GLU A 1040 -73.56 -4.61 -40.12
CA GLU A 1040 -74.33 -4.33 -41.35
C GLU A 1040 -75.40 -3.26 -41.16
N ASN A 1041 -76.15 -3.25 -40.03
CA ASN A 1041 -77.29 -2.33 -39.88
C ASN A 1041 -76.91 -0.95 -39.32
N TYR A 1042 -75.65 -0.73 -38.90
CA TYR A 1042 -75.21 0.52 -38.30
C TYR A 1042 -73.82 0.95 -38.77
N VAL A 1043 -72.79 0.10 -38.58
CA VAL A 1043 -71.39 0.52 -38.81
C VAL A 1043 -71.09 0.74 -40.30
N SER A 1044 -71.60 -0.11 -41.21
CA SER A 1044 -71.47 0.12 -42.67
C SER A 1044 -72.32 1.27 -43.19
N GLU A 1045 -73.45 1.57 -42.54
CA GLU A 1045 -74.31 2.74 -42.83
C GLU A 1045 -73.71 4.07 -42.30
N GLY A 1046 -72.48 4.04 -41.78
CA GLY A 1046 -71.77 5.23 -41.28
C GLY A 1046 -72.14 5.64 -39.85
N GLN A 1047 -73.01 4.89 -39.17
CA GLN A 1047 -73.28 5.04 -37.74
C GLN A 1047 -72.16 4.37 -36.92
N ASP A 1048 -70.91 4.81 -37.12
CA ASP A 1048 -69.72 4.10 -36.63
C ASP A 1048 -69.19 4.58 -35.27
N THR A 1049 -70.03 5.19 -34.44
CA THR A 1049 -69.76 5.45 -33.01
C THR A 1049 -71.05 5.22 -32.21
N LEU A 1050 -70.95 4.91 -30.91
CA LEU A 1050 -72.14 4.80 -30.03
C LEU A 1050 -73.03 6.06 -30.11
N TYR A 1051 -72.40 7.23 -30.20
CA TYR A 1051 -73.09 8.51 -30.41
C TYR A 1051 -73.89 8.52 -31.74
N LYS A 1052 -73.27 8.12 -32.85
CA LYS A 1052 -73.94 8.07 -34.16
C LYS A 1052 -75.04 6.99 -34.21
N ILE A 1053 -74.85 5.87 -33.53
CA ILE A 1053 -75.85 4.78 -33.35
C ILE A 1053 -77.07 5.24 -32.56
N ARG A 1054 -76.88 6.11 -31.55
CA ARG A 1054 -78.00 6.69 -30.80
C ARG A 1054 -78.70 7.80 -31.57
N TRP A 1055 -77.96 8.74 -32.16
CA TRP A 1055 -78.53 10.02 -32.58
C TRP A 1055 -78.78 10.17 -34.08
N ASP A 1056 -78.02 9.46 -34.92
CA ASP A 1056 -77.97 9.64 -36.38
C ASP A 1056 -77.90 11.12 -36.85
N PRO A 1057 -76.81 11.83 -36.48
CA PRO A 1057 -76.64 13.25 -36.83
C PRO A 1057 -76.45 13.48 -38.33
N LEU A 1058 -75.97 12.48 -39.09
CA LEU A 1058 -75.76 12.61 -40.53
C LEU A 1058 -77.09 12.62 -41.27
N PHE A 1059 -77.98 11.66 -40.99
CA PHE A 1059 -79.31 11.65 -41.58
C PHE A 1059 -80.09 12.90 -41.18
N ALA A 1060 -80.04 13.29 -39.89
CA ALA A 1060 -80.70 14.49 -39.40
C ALA A 1060 -80.22 15.76 -40.14
N SER A 1061 -78.91 15.95 -40.29
CA SER A 1061 -78.31 17.10 -40.99
C SER A 1061 -78.64 17.16 -42.48
N ASN A 1062 -79.02 16.03 -43.10
CA ASN A 1062 -79.37 15.94 -44.51
C ASN A 1062 -80.88 15.97 -44.78
N ASN A 1063 -81.72 15.63 -43.79
CA ASN A 1063 -83.16 15.40 -43.99
C ASN A 1063 -84.08 16.26 -43.10
N GLY A 1064 -83.56 16.97 -42.09
CA GLY A 1064 -84.39 17.80 -41.19
C GLY A 1064 -85.34 17.01 -40.27
N ARG A 1065 -85.10 15.70 -40.09
CA ARG A 1065 -85.89 14.78 -39.25
C ARG A 1065 -84.99 13.67 -38.70
N PHE A 1066 -85.42 12.97 -37.65
CA PHE A 1066 -84.62 11.89 -37.06
C PHE A 1066 -84.47 10.69 -38.02
N GLY A 1067 -83.34 10.00 -37.91
CA GLY A 1067 -82.97 8.85 -38.73
C GLY A 1067 -83.08 7.52 -38.00
N HIS A 1068 -82.14 6.61 -38.28
CA HIS A 1068 -82.12 5.26 -37.73
C HIS A 1068 -81.48 5.25 -36.32
N GLN A 1069 -82.16 4.69 -35.31
CA GLN A 1069 -81.71 4.80 -33.90
C GLN A 1069 -81.89 3.49 -33.15
N TYR A 1070 -80.83 3.05 -32.46
CA TYR A 1070 -80.82 1.78 -31.71
C TYR A 1070 -81.71 1.79 -30.46
N ALA A 1071 -81.88 2.95 -29.83
CA ALA A 1071 -82.59 3.06 -28.54
C ALA A 1071 -83.26 4.42 -28.37
N THR A 1072 -84.40 4.45 -27.68
CA THR A 1072 -85.10 5.68 -27.32
C THR A 1072 -84.51 6.38 -26.08
N ASP A 1073 -83.81 5.65 -25.20
CA ASP A 1073 -83.14 6.22 -24.03
C ASP A 1073 -82.06 7.23 -24.45
N ILE A 1074 -82.23 8.50 -24.07
CA ILE A 1074 -81.25 9.56 -24.33
C ILE A 1074 -79.87 9.26 -23.71
N ARG A 1075 -79.83 8.41 -22.68
CA ARG A 1075 -78.61 8.06 -21.94
C ARG A 1075 -77.90 6.83 -22.51
N TRP A 1076 -78.46 6.17 -23.54
CA TRP A 1076 -77.99 4.85 -24.00
C TRP A 1076 -76.50 4.83 -24.37
N ALA A 1077 -76.05 5.76 -25.21
CA ALA A 1077 -74.66 5.79 -25.69
C ALA A 1077 -73.67 6.00 -24.53
N TYR A 1078 -73.99 6.94 -23.63
CA TYR A 1078 -73.24 7.20 -22.40
C TYR A 1078 -73.19 5.97 -21.48
N LYS A 1079 -74.30 5.25 -21.29
CA LYS A 1079 -74.37 4.04 -20.44
C LYS A 1079 -73.45 2.90 -20.92
N GLN A 1080 -73.23 2.74 -22.22
CA GLN A 1080 -72.32 1.69 -22.73
C GLN A 1080 -70.84 1.96 -22.41
N THR A 1081 -70.47 3.22 -22.20
CA THR A 1081 -69.05 3.62 -22.02
C THR A 1081 -68.40 3.01 -20.78
N GLU A 1082 -69.18 2.73 -19.72
CA GLU A 1082 -68.64 2.35 -18.42
C GLU A 1082 -67.94 0.98 -18.46
N ARG A 1083 -68.61 -0.03 -19.02
CA ARG A 1083 -68.00 -1.35 -19.21
C ARG A 1083 -66.85 -1.28 -20.20
N MET A 1084 -66.97 -0.53 -21.29
CA MET A 1084 -65.87 -0.37 -22.26
C MET A 1084 -64.64 0.29 -21.61
N SER A 1085 -64.83 1.29 -20.75
CA SER A 1085 -63.75 1.94 -20.00
C SER A 1085 -63.07 0.98 -19.03
N TYR A 1086 -63.84 0.12 -18.35
CA TYR A 1086 -63.31 -0.94 -17.52
C TYR A 1086 -62.49 -1.96 -18.33
N LEU A 1087 -62.99 -2.42 -19.48
CA LEU A 1087 -62.27 -3.34 -20.36
C LEU A 1087 -60.95 -2.73 -20.86
N TYR A 1088 -60.96 -1.49 -21.35
CA TYR A 1088 -59.73 -0.80 -21.75
C TYR A 1088 -58.75 -0.55 -20.58
N SER A 1089 -59.22 -0.46 -19.33
CA SER A 1089 -58.34 -0.28 -18.16
C SER A 1089 -57.53 -1.53 -17.78
N LEU A 1090 -57.95 -2.72 -18.25
CA LEU A 1090 -57.28 -3.99 -17.98
C LEU A 1090 -56.13 -4.27 -18.96
N LEU A 1091 -56.09 -3.60 -20.11
CA LEU A 1091 -55.21 -3.95 -21.24
C LEU A 1091 -53.92 -3.14 -21.25
N ASN A 1092 -52.81 -3.83 -21.54
CA ASN A 1092 -51.47 -3.26 -21.54
C ASN A 1092 -51.16 -2.45 -22.81
N GLY A 1093 -51.85 -2.75 -23.92
CA GLY A 1093 -51.74 -2.03 -25.19
C GLY A 1093 -52.99 -2.19 -26.04
N TYR A 1094 -53.39 -1.11 -26.72
CA TYR A 1094 -54.52 -1.08 -27.65
C TYR A 1094 -54.43 0.17 -28.55
N LYS A 1095 -55.12 0.13 -29.68
CA LYS A 1095 -55.37 1.28 -30.55
C LYS A 1095 -56.74 1.86 -30.24
N LEU A 1096 -56.83 3.20 -30.17
CA LEU A 1096 -58.09 3.88 -29.86
C LEU A 1096 -58.25 5.12 -30.73
N ILE A 1097 -59.35 5.19 -31.48
CA ILE A 1097 -59.69 6.30 -32.35
C ILE A 1097 -61.05 6.84 -31.90
N LEU A 1098 -61.13 8.14 -31.64
CA LEU A 1098 -62.35 8.85 -31.30
C LEU A 1098 -62.77 9.75 -32.45
N ASP A 1099 -64.05 9.73 -32.81
CA ASP A 1099 -64.63 10.53 -33.87
C ASP A 1099 -65.70 11.46 -33.28
N ILE A 1100 -65.24 12.66 -32.90
CA ILE A 1100 -65.98 13.63 -32.10
C ILE A 1100 -66.95 14.40 -33.01
N PRO A 1101 -68.27 14.38 -32.75
CA PRO A 1101 -69.25 15.18 -33.48
C PRO A 1101 -69.04 16.67 -33.23
N VAL A 1102 -69.14 17.48 -34.28
CA VAL A 1102 -69.11 18.95 -34.20
C VAL A 1102 -70.34 19.51 -34.91
N TYR A 1103 -71.13 20.29 -34.18
CA TYR A 1103 -72.27 21.05 -34.70
C TYR A 1103 -71.85 22.48 -35.06
N LYS A 1104 -72.68 23.14 -35.85
CA LYS A 1104 -72.47 24.49 -36.38
C LYS A 1104 -72.77 25.61 -35.38
#